data_AF-A0A919TFJ3-F1
#
_entry.id   AF-A0A919TFJ3-F1
#
_cell.length_a   1.000
_cell.length_b   1.000
_cell.length_c   1.000
_cell.angle_alpha   90.00
_cell.angle_beta   90.00
_cell.angle_gamma   90.00
#
_symmetry.space_group_name_H-M   'P 1'
#
loop_
_entity.id
_entity.type
_entity.pdbx_description
1 polymer ?
#
loop_
_entity_poly.entity_id
_entity_poly.type
_entity_poly.pdbx_seq_one_letter_code
_entity_poly.pdbx_strand_id
1 'polypeptide(L)'
;MQYGLGIDLGTTQTAAAVQVDGRVEVVRLGGRRAEIPSLVFVKSDGGLLIGEAAERRGQAEPARLAREFKRRMGDPVPILVGGTPFSAHALTAKLLRHVLDTVAGLQDGPPAAITVTHPANWGPYKREQLDQAIKLADAGPVQLRSEPEAAALQHATARRIASGETVAVYDLGGGTFDVAVLRREGDGFVLLGEPEGVEQLGGIDFDEAVFGHVLEVLGDKAQLDPGDPEAVSALARLRRDCVEAKESLSFDTETMIPVALPGLHTRVRLNRSELESMIAPSLADTISATQRALRAAGVAPDQLSAFLLAGGSSRIPLVAQLLSTEFQRPVVADPHPEHSIAMGAAVATAVTVGGGSPFSAAVPPPRPADPTGGYSPVAAPQRGGAAAAGMAGAAAAASSAAPGPTSGSPAGSPAYGGGTPAGGQPISSPPYGGAPVGGTRVSGPPYGGGAPTGNSPAGGPPYGSSAQASSPPISSPPYGGGTPTGNSPAGGPPYGSGAPANGAPGGTVAFSRGAATVPGNAPTSGPAYQGAATSTVPQAGAAPISGAGAVDAAFGGGAPAVPQESRPWPPPPLPGAPKRNLGKILMVAALVVAVLAGGTTAGLILINKNNKDKDTTGGAPTATTAAVSQAAVDPLAVPTDTMLIRVDTPGSAFPDKNSKIYQFTPGEDTRTPLPGSGPGDVLPKWSHKRDQIAITHVNGDHSSIDIVNADGGDRHEVADDAGGRVAWSADDSKLAFMKKFDDVNQIAVLNLQTGDVKQLTFSKTLKDDAMWSPDGKSILYWLNKGGTKQIYELNVANPKEPGRQVTGPDVGPANDPVYSPDGSQVLFTRELEGDNPSDIWQVGIDGSNPHRVTSNPAREMDPTWSPDGKWFAFVRGDYAEPTVVVQRLDGTGEKVLTKNGAREGHPCWF
;
A
#
# COMPACT_ATOMS: atom_id res chain seq x y z
N MET A 1 11.67 -36.23 16.71
CA MET A 1 10.69 -36.65 17.77
C MET A 1 9.28 -36.28 17.32
N GLN A 2 8.21 -36.40 18.14
CA GLN A 2 6.97 -35.64 17.85
C GLN A 2 7.13 -34.22 18.40
N TYR A 3 6.98 -33.22 17.54
CA TYR A 3 7.15 -31.82 17.89
C TYR A 3 6.22 -30.92 17.07
N GLY A 4 5.84 -29.77 17.63
CA GLY A 4 5.12 -28.71 16.95
C GLY A 4 6.12 -27.70 16.37
N LEU A 5 5.79 -27.06 15.25
CA LEU A 5 6.65 -26.06 14.61
C LEU A 5 5.90 -24.75 14.37
N GLY A 6 6.28 -23.69 15.09
CA GLY A 6 5.89 -22.32 14.78
C GLY A 6 6.88 -21.68 13.82
N ILE A 7 6.39 -21.05 12.75
CA ILE A 7 7.20 -20.33 11.76
C ILE A 7 6.67 -18.91 11.63
N ASP A 8 7.57 -17.93 11.80
CA ASP A 8 7.32 -16.55 11.43
C ASP A 8 7.95 -16.23 10.06
N LEU A 9 7.11 -15.96 9.07
CA LEU A 9 7.51 -15.58 7.72
C LEU A 9 7.48 -14.05 7.58
N GLY A 10 8.38 -13.34 8.26
CA GLY A 10 8.48 -11.88 8.20
C GLY A 10 9.02 -11.35 6.86
N THR A 11 8.77 -10.06 6.57
CA THR A 11 9.19 -9.43 5.29
C THR A 11 10.71 -9.37 5.11
N THR A 12 11.43 -9.17 6.21
CA THR A 12 12.89 -8.92 6.21
C THR A 12 13.68 -10.03 6.89
N GLN A 13 13.10 -10.66 7.91
CA GLN A 13 13.65 -11.80 8.65
C GLN A 13 12.59 -12.90 8.73
N THR A 14 13.03 -14.15 8.86
CA THR A 14 12.21 -15.34 9.04
C THR A 14 12.77 -16.18 10.19
N ALA A 15 11.91 -16.56 11.13
CA ALA A 15 12.28 -17.28 12.33
C ALA A 15 11.42 -18.54 12.51
N ALA A 16 11.91 -19.49 13.31
CA ALA A 16 11.18 -20.70 13.66
C ALA A 16 11.42 -21.07 15.13
N ALA A 17 10.43 -21.69 15.75
CA ALA A 17 10.55 -22.28 17.08
C ALA A 17 9.82 -23.63 17.10
N VAL A 18 10.31 -24.57 17.90
CA VAL A 18 9.68 -25.87 18.09
C VAL A 18 9.06 -26.00 19.47
N GLN A 19 7.93 -26.70 19.56
CA GLN A 19 7.37 -27.17 20.83
C GLN A 19 7.67 -28.67 21.01
N VAL A 20 8.39 -29.01 22.08
CA VAL A 20 8.74 -30.39 22.47
C VAL A 20 8.39 -30.58 23.94
N ASP A 21 7.58 -31.59 24.26
CA ASP A 21 7.14 -31.93 25.63
C ASP A 21 6.65 -30.71 26.46
N GLY A 22 5.93 -29.80 25.81
CA GLY A 22 5.37 -28.57 26.41
C GLY A 22 6.36 -27.41 26.57
N ARG A 23 7.64 -27.59 26.20
CA ARG A 23 8.65 -26.51 26.14
C ARG A 23 8.72 -25.92 24.74
N VAL A 24 9.01 -24.63 24.64
CA VAL A 24 9.23 -23.94 23.35
C VAL A 24 10.67 -23.46 23.25
N GLU A 25 11.33 -23.81 22.16
CA GLU A 25 12.75 -23.52 21.92
C GLU A 25 12.94 -22.95 20.50
N VAL A 26 13.74 -21.88 20.37
CA VAL A 26 14.00 -21.23 19.07
C VAL A 26 14.90 -22.14 18.22
N VAL A 27 14.51 -22.38 16.97
CA VAL A 27 15.35 -23.11 16.00
C VAL A 27 16.38 -22.16 15.43
N ARG A 28 17.65 -22.55 15.51
CA ARG A 28 18.75 -21.83 14.86
C ARG A 28 18.79 -22.15 13.36
N LEU A 29 18.07 -21.36 12.57
CA LEU A 29 18.11 -21.38 11.10
C LEU A 29 19.41 -20.73 10.57
N GLY A 30 19.87 -19.68 11.24
CA GLY A 30 21.04 -18.87 10.84
C GLY A 30 22.39 -19.36 11.37
N GLY A 31 23.48 -19.02 10.66
CA GLY A 31 24.84 -19.24 11.12
C GLY A 31 25.26 -18.24 12.20
N ARG A 32 24.93 -16.95 12.05
CA ARG A 32 25.28 -15.86 12.98
C ARG A 32 24.18 -15.60 14.02
N ARG A 33 22.97 -15.28 13.56
CA ARG A 33 21.78 -15.13 14.41
C ARG A 33 20.95 -16.43 14.36
N ALA A 34 19.73 -16.46 14.92
CA ALA A 34 18.90 -17.69 14.89
C ALA A 34 17.81 -17.62 13.81
N GLU A 35 17.30 -16.43 13.52
CA GLU A 35 16.56 -16.09 12.32
C GLU A 35 17.46 -16.11 11.06
N ILE A 36 16.85 -16.09 9.88
CA ILE A 36 17.50 -15.87 8.60
C ILE A 36 16.82 -14.71 7.84
N PRO A 37 17.57 -13.91 7.06
CA PRO A 37 16.96 -12.85 6.27
C PRO A 37 16.06 -13.44 5.17
N SER A 38 14.90 -12.83 4.94
CA SER A 38 13.85 -13.27 4.01
C SER A 38 14.25 -12.99 2.55
N LEU A 39 15.28 -13.70 2.10
CA LEU A 39 16.00 -13.49 0.84
C LEU A 39 16.09 -14.78 0.04
N VAL A 40 15.90 -14.67 -1.28
CA VAL A 40 16.05 -15.78 -2.24
C VAL A 40 16.96 -15.32 -3.37
N PHE A 41 18.07 -16.03 -3.61
CA PHE A 41 19.01 -15.72 -4.68
C PHE A 41 18.97 -16.78 -5.78
N VAL A 42 18.88 -16.37 -7.04
CA VAL A 42 18.80 -17.25 -8.22
C VAL A 42 20.15 -17.31 -8.92
N LYS A 43 20.83 -18.47 -8.81
CA LYS A 43 22.11 -18.75 -9.45
C LYS A 43 22.00 -18.79 -10.98
N SER A 44 23.15 -18.75 -11.66
CA SER A 44 23.24 -18.93 -13.12
C SER A 44 22.86 -20.34 -13.61
N ASP A 45 22.91 -21.36 -12.75
CA ASP A 45 22.47 -22.73 -13.02
C ASP A 45 20.97 -22.97 -12.73
N GLY A 46 20.22 -21.92 -12.34
CA GLY A 46 18.82 -22.01 -11.91
C GLY A 46 18.62 -22.54 -10.49
N GLY A 47 19.68 -22.96 -9.80
CA GLY A 47 19.64 -23.33 -8.40
C GLY A 47 19.42 -22.12 -7.49
N LEU A 48 18.89 -22.36 -6.29
CA LEU A 48 18.59 -21.32 -5.31
C LEU A 48 19.65 -21.27 -4.19
N LEU A 49 19.78 -20.10 -3.58
CA LEU A 49 20.30 -19.90 -2.22
C LEU A 49 19.24 -19.11 -1.44
N ILE A 50 19.16 -19.31 -0.13
CA ILE A 50 18.19 -18.66 0.76
C ILE A 50 18.91 -18.16 2.03
N GLY A 51 18.37 -17.17 2.72
CA GLY A 51 18.91 -16.67 4.00
C GLY A 51 20.31 -16.05 3.89
N GLU A 52 21.17 -16.28 4.88
CA GLU A 52 22.57 -15.81 4.90
C GLU A 52 23.39 -16.27 3.68
N ALA A 53 22.98 -17.33 2.97
CA ALA A 53 23.62 -17.76 1.73
C ALA A 53 23.17 -16.93 0.52
N ALA A 54 21.89 -16.53 0.46
CA ALA A 54 21.40 -15.58 -0.53
C ALA A 54 22.03 -14.19 -0.32
N GLU A 55 22.05 -13.71 0.92
CA GLU A 55 22.56 -12.39 1.28
C GLU A 55 24.02 -12.18 0.83
N ARG A 56 24.90 -13.12 1.19
CA ARG A 56 26.34 -13.07 0.85
C ARG A 56 26.61 -13.11 -0.65
N ARG A 57 25.78 -13.77 -1.46
CA ARG A 57 25.95 -13.82 -2.91
C ARG A 57 25.32 -12.60 -3.60
N GLY A 58 24.16 -12.16 -3.12
CA GLY A 58 23.45 -10.98 -3.62
C GLY A 58 24.22 -9.66 -3.46
N GLN A 59 25.21 -9.58 -2.56
CA GLN A 59 26.16 -8.45 -2.50
C GLN A 59 26.90 -8.23 -3.83
N ALA A 60 27.30 -9.31 -4.50
CA ALA A 60 28.07 -9.26 -5.75
C ALA A 60 27.19 -9.32 -7.02
N GLU A 61 25.95 -9.83 -6.90
CA GLU A 61 24.99 -9.92 -8.00
C GLU A 61 23.59 -9.45 -7.56
N PRO A 62 23.36 -8.14 -7.29
CA PRO A 62 22.10 -7.66 -6.71
C PRO A 62 20.86 -7.98 -7.57
N ALA A 63 20.97 -7.92 -8.89
CA ALA A 63 19.89 -8.26 -9.83
C ALA A 63 19.42 -9.73 -9.78
N ARG A 64 20.13 -10.60 -9.05
CA ARG A 64 19.75 -12.01 -8.80
C ARG A 64 19.18 -12.25 -7.39
N LEU A 65 19.08 -11.21 -6.56
CA LEU A 65 18.58 -11.29 -5.19
C LEU A 65 17.13 -10.80 -5.10
N ALA A 66 16.20 -11.72 -4.84
CA ALA A 66 14.86 -11.38 -4.41
C ALA A 66 14.85 -11.05 -2.91
N ARG A 67 14.19 -9.95 -2.56
CA ARG A 67 13.99 -9.45 -1.20
C ARG A 67 12.58 -8.90 -1.05
N GLU A 68 12.12 -8.76 0.20
CA GLU A 68 10.91 -7.98 0.55
C GLU A 68 9.59 -8.51 -0.06
N PHE A 69 9.61 -9.68 -0.72
CA PHE A 69 8.52 -10.21 -1.52
C PHE A 69 7.23 -10.50 -0.73
N LYS A 70 7.27 -10.55 0.62
CA LYS A 70 6.05 -10.55 1.46
C LYS A 70 5.17 -9.31 1.21
N ARG A 71 5.75 -8.12 0.94
CA ARG A 71 5.00 -6.91 0.56
C ARG A 71 4.23 -7.07 -0.74
N ARG A 72 4.76 -7.86 -1.67
CA ARG A 72 4.16 -8.16 -2.98
C ARG A 72 3.15 -9.32 -2.91
N MET A 73 2.80 -9.85 -1.73
CA MET A 73 1.79 -10.91 -1.61
C MET A 73 0.40 -10.39 -2.00
N GLY A 74 -0.19 -11.02 -3.03
CA GLY A 74 -1.42 -10.54 -3.67
C GLY A 74 -1.20 -9.78 -4.97
N ASP A 75 0.01 -9.27 -5.22
CA ASP A 75 0.36 -8.64 -6.48
C ASP A 75 0.56 -9.70 -7.58
N PRO A 76 -0.18 -9.65 -8.71
CA PRO A 76 0.03 -10.54 -9.84
C PRO A 76 1.26 -10.17 -10.70
N VAL A 77 1.83 -8.97 -10.55
CA VAL A 77 3.02 -8.53 -11.30
C VAL A 77 4.24 -9.33 -10.85
N PRO A 78 4.90 -10.10 -11.73
CA PRO A 78 6.05 -10.92 -11.34
C PRO A 78 7.25 -10.08 -10.92
N ILE A 79 7.98 -10.57 -9.91
CA ILE A 79 9.29 -10.07 -9.51
C ILE A 79 10.33 -10.71 -10.43
N LEU A 80 11.07 -9.89 -11.18
CA LEU A 80 12.18 -10.35 -12.02
C LEU A 80 13.43 -10.59 -11.15
N VAL A 81 13.92 -11.82 -11.15
CA VAL A 81 15.10 -12.24 -10.37
C VAL A 81 16.07 -12.93 -11.32
N GLY A 82 17.21 -12.29 -11.60
CA GLY A 82 18.17 -12.76 -12.61
C GLY A 82 17.57 -12.85 -14.03
N GLY A 83 16.59 -12.01 -14.34
CA GLY A 83 15.81 -12.06 -15.59
C GLY A 83 14.71 -13.12 -15.63
N THR A 84 14.52 -13.92 -14.56
CA THR A 84 13.45 -14.92 -14.47
C THR A 84 12.28 -14.37 -13.64
N PRO A 85 11.03 -14.42 -14.13
CA PRO A 85 9.86 -13.95 -13.38
C PRO A 85 9.42 -14.94 -12.29
N PHE A 86 9.17 -14.45 -11.09
CA PHE A 86 8.58 -15.21 -9.97
C PHE A 86 7.39 -14.44 -9.37
N SER A 87 6.34 -15.15 -8.95
CA SER A 87 5.31 -14.55 -8.09
C SER A 87 5.81 -14.44 -6.64
N ALA A 88 5.26 -13.49 -5.89
CA ALA A 88 5.55 -13.34 -4.45
C ALA A 88 5.31 -14.64 -3.67
N HIS A 89 4.16 -15.29 -3.88
CA HIS A 89 3.82 -16.55 -3.21
C HIS A 89 4.77 -17.70 -3.59
N ALA A 90 5.37 -17.69 -4.79
CA ALA A 90 6.34 -18.72 -5.18
C ALA A 90 7.68 -18.53 -4.46
N LEU A 91 8.14 -17.29 -4.27
CA LEU A 91 9.34 -17.00 -3.47
C LEU A 91 9.11 -17.33 -1.99
N THR A 92 7.95 -16.96 -1.43
CA THR A 92 7.51 -17.37 -0.09
C THR A 92 7.47 -18.88 0.07
N ALA A 93 7.00 -19.63 -0.95
CA ALA A 93 7.01 -21.09 -0.93
C ALA A 93 8.44 -21.69 -0.90
N LYS A 94 9.41 -21.09 -1.62
CA LYS A 94 10.81 -21.54 -1.57
C LYS A 94 11.44 -21.28 -0.21
N LEU A 95 11.19 -20.11 0.38
CA LEU A 95 11.62 -19.76 1.74
C LEU A 95 11.02 -20.73 2.78
N LEU A 96 9.70 -20.96 2.75
CA LEU A 96 9.00 -21.86 3.65
C LEU A 96 9.50 -23.32 3.53
N ARG A 97 9.65 -23.86 2.31
CA ARG A 97 10.24 -25.20 2.09
C ARG A 97 11.64 -25.30 2.70
N HIS A 98 12.49 -24.28 2.52
CA HIS A 98 13.84 -24.26 3.09
C HIS A 98 13.84 -24.24 4.63
N VAL A 99 12.93 -23.50 5.27
CA VAL A 99 12.74 -23.54 6.73
C VAL A 99 12.31 -24.95 7.16
N LEU A 100 11.30 -25.53 6.49
CA LEU A 100 10.81 -26.88 6.80
C LEU A 100 11.89 -27.96 6.67
N ASP A 101 12.70 -27.92 5.61
CA ASP A 101 13.81 -28.86 5.39
C ASP A 101 14.92 -28.68 6.44
N THR A 102 15.24 -27.43 6.79
CA THR A 102 16.25 -27.11 7.80
C THR A 102 15.81 -27.57 9.19
N VAL A 103 14.56 -27.30 9.59
CA VAL A 103 14.01 -27.75 10.87
C VAL A 103 13.94 -29.28 10.91
N ALA A 104 13.43 -29.93 9.85
CA ALA A 104 13.31 -31.39 9.83
C ALA A 104 14.66 -32.11 9.87
N GLY A 105 15.70 -31.52 9.25
CA GLY A 105 17.08 -32.00 9.36
C GLY A 105 17.73 -31.77 10.72
N LEU A 106 17.23 -30.82 11.53
CA LEU A 106 17.69 -30.55 12.90
C LEU A 106 16.91 -31.35 13.96
N GLN A 107 15.75 -31.95 13.61
CA GLN A 107 14.83 -32.63 14.54
C GLN A 107 14.65 -34.13 14.25
N ASP A 108 15.50 -34.68 13.37
CA ASP A 108 15.50 -36.08 12.89
C ASP A 108 14.14 -36.54 12.30
N GLY A 109 13.42 -35.65 11.62
CA GLY A 109 12.14 -35.95 10.98
C GLY A 109 11.22 -34.73 10.84
N PRO A 110 10.10 -34.87 10.12
CA PRO A 110 9.13 -33.78 9.93
C PRO A 110 8.35 -33.45 11.23
N PRO A 111 7.82 -32.22 11.34
CA PRO A 111 6.96 -31.82 12.47
C PRO A 111 5.64 -32.60 12.49
N ALA A 112 5.06 -32.78 13.68
CA ALA A 112 3.76 -33.40 13.87
C ALA A 112 2.59 -32.44 13.60
N ALA A 113 2.82 -31.13 13.78
CA ALA A 113 1.92 -30.05 13.41
C ALA A 113 2.73 -28.76 13.13
N ILE A 114 2.20 -27.89 12.27
CA ILE A 114 2.86 -26.63 11.87
C ILE A 114 1.87 -25.47 12.06
N THR A 115 2.35 -24.36 12.62
CA THR A 115 1.67 -23.06 12.62
C THR A 115 2.52 -22.04 11.86
N VAL A 116 1.92 -21.34 10.90
CA VAL A 116 2.54 -20.24 10.15
C VAL A 116 1.80 -18.94 10.46
N THR A 117 2.54 -17.87 10.72
CA THR A 117 1.97 -16.55 11.03
C THR A 117 1.69 -15.70 9.78
N HIS A 118 0.77 -14.74 9.91
CA HIS A 118 0.50 -13.71 8.92
C HIS A 118 0.07 -12.37 9.58
N PRO A 119 0.24 -11.22 8.91
CA PRO A 119 -0.24 -9.93 9.42
C PRO A 119 -1.75 -9.96 9.70
N ALA A 120 -2.21 -9.22 10.70
CA ALA A 120 -3.61 -9.24 11.13
C ALA A 120 -4.52 -8.53 10.13
N ASN A 121 -4.02 -7.47 9.47
CA ASN A 121 -4.74 -6.74 8.43
C ASN A 121 -4.94 -7.53 7.11
N TRP A 122 -4.34 -8.72 6.96
CA TRP A 122 -4.44 -9.50 5.72
C TRP A 122 -5.84 -10.06 5.49
N GLY A 123 -6.60 -9.37 4.63
CA GLY A 123 -7.87 -9.85 4.11
C GLY A 123 -7.78 -11.17 3.33
N PRO A 124 -8.93 -11.80 3.01
CA PRO A 124 -9.00 -13.20 2.56
C PRO A 124 -8.09 -13.56 1.38
N TYR A 125 -7.92 -12.65 0.42
CA TYR A 125 -7.09 -12.89 -0.76
C TYR A 125 -5.59 -13.05 -0.45
N LYS A 126 -5.01 -12.24 0.45
CA LYS A 126 -3.59 -12.41 0.83
C LYS A 126 -3.36 -13.69 1.63
N ARG A 127 -4.34 -14.07 2.47
CA ARG A 127 -4.36 -15.37 3.17
C ARG A 127 -4.48 -16.54 2.19
N GLU A 128 -5.29 -16.43 1.14
CA GLU A 128 -5.32 -17.42 0.06
C GLU A 128 -3.96 -17.53 -0.66
N GLN A 129 -3.30 -16.40 -0.97
CA GLN A 129 -1.96 -16.44 -1.55
C GLN A 129 -0.92 -17.13 -0.65
N LEU A 130 -1.05 -16.99 0.68
CA LEU A 130 -0.24 -17.72 1.66
C LEU A 130 -0.59 -19.23 1.66
N ASP A 131 -1.87 -19.59 1.60
CA ASP A 131 -2.30 -20.99 1.41
C ASP A 131 -1.73 -21.61 0.12
N GLN A 132 -1.66 -20.85 -0.98
CA GLN A 132 -1.00 -21.32 -2.21
C GLN A 132 0.51 -21.47 -2.01
N ALA A 133 1.17 -20.56 -1.27
CA ALA A 133 2.58 -20.69 -0.93
C ALA A 133 2.85 -21.94 -0.06
N ILE A 134 1.97 -22.23 0.91
CA ILE A 134 2.00 -23.42 1.78
C ILE A 134 1.85 -24.72 0.96
N LYS A 135 0.93 -24.75 0.00
CA LYS A 135 0.75 -25.89 -0.93
C LYS A 135 1.97 -26.07 -1.85
N LEU A 136 2.50 -24.99 -2.41
CA LEU A 136 3.71 -24.98 -3.25
C LEU A 136 4.99 -25.33 -2.48
N ALA A 137 4.98 -25.17 -1.15
CA ALA A 137 6.06 -25.58 -0.26
C ALA A 137 5.95 -27.04 0.18
N ASP A 138 4.90 -27.79 -0.18
CA ASP A 138 4.62 -29.16 0.29
C ASP A 138 4.73 -29.30 1.82
N ALA A 139 4.09 -28.36 2.53
CA ALA A 139 4.14 -28.28 3.99
C ALA A 139 3.18 -29.25 4.70
N GLY A 140 2.25 -29.87 3.98
CA GLY A 140 1.13 -30.61 4.57
C GLY A 140 0.12 -29.70 5.27
N PRO A 141 -0.62 -30.19 6.29
CA PRO A 141 -1.57 -29.40 7.05
C PRO A 141 -0.87 -28.33 7.91
N VAL A 142 -1.15 -27.06 7.63
CA VAL A 142 -0.66 -25.90 8.38
C VAL A 142 -1.83 -25.18 9.03
N GLN A 143 -1.64 -24.73 10.28
CA GLN A 143 -2.54 -23.81 10.96
C GLN A 143 -2.08 -22.37 10.70
N LEU A 144 -2.99 -21.48 10.31
CA LEU A 144 -2.68 -20.05 10.20
C LEU A 144 -3.04 -19.34 11.51
N ARG A 145 -2.15 -18.44 11.96
CA ARG A 145 -2.39 -17.55 13.11
C ARG A 145 -1.97 -16.11 12.79
N SER A 146 -2.62 -15.12 13.39
CA SER A 146 -2.16 -13.74 13.25
C SER A 146 -0.86 -13.50 14.03
N GLU A 147 0.02 -12.67 13.47
CA GLU A 147 1.27 -12.21 14.08
C GLU A 147 1.05 -11.62 15.50
N PRO A 148 0.07 -10.72 15.73
CA PRO A 148 -0.20 -10.20 17.08
C PRO A 148 -0.77 -11.23 18.06
N GLU A 149 -1.60 -12.20 17.65
CA GLU A 149 -2.02 -13.29 18.56
C GLU A 149 -0.82 -14.12 19.03
N ALA A 150 0.13 -14.40 18.12
CA ALA A 150 1.34 -15.13 18.45
C ALA A 150 2.22 -14.32 19.43
N ALA A 151 2.45 -13.03 19.14
CA ALA A 151 3.17 -12.14 20.06
C ALA A 151 2.51 -12.10 21.46
N ALA A 152 1.18 -11.98 21.53
CA ALA A 152 0.46 -11.97 22.80
C ALA A 152 0.58 -13.30 23.58
N LEU A 153 0.58 -14.46 22.90
CA LEU A 153 0.80 -15.77 23.54
C LEU A 153 2.22 -15.92 24.11
N GLN A 154 3.24 -15.43 23.40
CA GLN A 154 4.61 -15.38 23.91
C GLN A 154 4.70 -14.44 25.13
N HIS A 155 4.14 -13.23 25.04
CA HIS A 155 4.10 -12.30 26.17
C HIS A 155 3.36 -12.87 27.38
N ALA A 156 2.27 -13.61 27.19
CA ALA A 156 1.54 -14.30 28.26
C ALA A 156 2.35 -15.43 28.93
N THR A 157 3.37 -15.96 28.25
CA THR A 157 4.30 -16.95 28.78
C THR A 157 5.42 -16.28 29.60
N ALA A 158 5.93 -15.13 29.15
CA ALA A 158 6.95 -14.34 29.86
C ALA A 158 6.38 -13.54 31.05
N ARG A 159 5.14 -13.06 30.95
CA ARG A 159 4.43 -12.27 31.97
C ARG A 159 2.99 -12.76 32.10
N ARG A 160 2.55 -13.04 33.33
CA ARG A 160 1.15 -13.39 33.61
C ARG A 160 0.21 -12.25 33.23
N ILE A 161 -0.53 -12.44 32.15
CA ILE A 161 -1.73 -11.66 31.77
C ILE A 161 -2.94 -12.43 32.30
N ALA A 162 -3.82 -11.77 33.06
CA ALA A 162 -4.98 -12.41 33.68
C ALA A 162 -6.16 -12.54 32.69
N SER A 163 -6.98 -13.58 32.83
CA SER A 163 -8.18 -13.73 31.98
C SER A 163 -9.14 -12.55 32.22
N GLY A 164 -9.59 -11.91 31.14
CA GLY A 164 -10.35 -10.67 31.14
C GLY A 164 -9.50 -9.41 30.94
N GLU A 165 -8.17 -9.46 31.09
CA GLU A 165 -7.30 -8.32 30.75
C GLU A 165 -7.23 -8.11 29.23
N THR A 166 -7.19 -6.84 28.83
CA THR A 166 -7.08 -6.40 27.43
C THR A 166 -5.71 -5.79 27.19
N VAL A 167 -5.06 -6.15 26.09
CA VAL A 167 -3.78 -5.60 25.63
C VAL A 167 -3.91 -5.15 24.18
N ALA A 168 -3.10 -4.17 23.78
CA ALA A 168 -2.94 -3.82 22.37
C ALA A 168 -1.56 -4.31 21.92
N VAL A 169 -1.49 -5.14 20.89
CA VAL A 169 -0.23 -5.49 20.24
C VAL A 169 0.01 -4.48 19.13
N TYR A 170 1.15 -3.82 19.18
CA TYR A 170 1.66 -2.89 18.18
C TYR A 170 2.84 -3.58 17.50
N ASP A 171 2.68 -3.99 16.25
CA ASP A 171 3.70 -4.71 15.47
C ASP A 171 4.23 -3.79 14.36
N LEU A 172 5.43 -3.26 14.55
CA LEU A 172 6.14 -2.46 13.55
C LEU A 172 7.27 -3.32 12.99
N GLY A 173 6.90 -4.12 11.99
CA GLY A 173 7.80 -5.03 11.31
C GLY A 173 8.75 -4.32 10.35
N GLY A 174 9.55 -5.11 9.64
CA GLY A 174 10.39 -4.59 8.57
C GLY A 174 9.60 -4.05 7.38
N GLY A 175 8.36 -4.51 7.15
CA GLY A 175 7.60 -4.17 5.94
C GLY A 175 6.11 -3.85 6.09
N THR A 176 5.49 -4.12 7.23
CA THR A 176 4.11 -3.67 7.52
C THR A 176 4.05 -3.14 8.94
N PHE A 177 3.07 -2.27 9.18
CA PHE A 177 2.60 -1.94 10.51
C PHE A 177 1.24 -2.60 10.73
N ASP A 178 1.08 -3.30 11.85
CA ASP A 178 -0.14 -3.99 12.23
C ASP A 178 -0.46 -3.70 13.71
N VAL A 179 -1.71 -3.42 14.04
CA VAL A 179 -2.15 -3.19 15.43
C VAL A 179 -3.49 -3.86 15.71
N ALA A 180 -3.51 -4.65 16.79
CA ALA A 180 -4.65 -5.48 17.17
C ALA A 180 -4.91 -5.39 18.68
N VAL A 181 -6.18 -5.23 19.05
CA VAL A 181 -6.61 -5.23 20.46
C VAL A 181 -7.06 -6.64 20.81
N LEU A 182 -6.47 -7.23 21.85
CA LEU A 182 -6.65 -8.62 22.24
C LEU A 182 -7.10 -8.71 23.70
N ARG A 183 -8.14 -9.50 23.99
CA ARG A 183 -8.54 -9.86 25.36
C ARG A 183 -8.09 -11.27 25.69
N ARG A 184 -7.52 -11.45 26.87
CA ARG A 184 -7.12 -12.76 27.40
C ARG A 184 -8.35 -13.57 27.78
N GLU A 185 -8.57 -14.71 27.14
CA GLU A 185 -9.69 -15.60 27.47
C GLU A 185 -9.17 -17.03 27.66
N GLY A 186 -9.18 -17.49 28.91
CA GLY A 186 -8.61 -18.78 29.28
C GLY A 186 -7.09 -18.84 29.10
N ASP A 187 -6.62 -19.81 28.33
CA ASP A 187 -5.24 -19.98 27.89
C ASP A 187 -4.93 -19.27 26.55
N GLY A 188 -5.95 -18.76 25.86
CA GLY A 188 -5.85 -18.07 24.58
C GLY A 188 -6.04 -16.55 24.64
N PHE A 189 -6.22 -15.96 23.45
CA PHE A 189 -6.64 -14.57 23.25
C PHE A 189 -7.75 -14.53 22.22
N VAL A 190 -8.65 -13.56 22.36
CA VAL A 190 -9.64 -13.20 21.33
C VAL A 190 -9.39 -11.78 20.85
N LEU A 191 -9.64 -11.55 19.56
CA LEU A 191 -9.57 -10.23 18.93
C LEU A 191 -10.79 -9.39 19.33
N LEU A 192 -10.56 -8.11 19.63
CA LEU A 192 -11.59 -7.11 19.85
C LEU A 192 -11.55 -6.09 18.70
N GLY A 193 -12.66 -5.93 17.99
CA GLY A 193 -12.73 -5.09 16.80
C GLY A 193 -12.00 -5.68 15.58
N GLU A 194 -11.98 -4.93 14.48
CA GLU A 194 -11.12 -5.24 13.34
C GLU A 194 -9.68 -4.76 13.61
N PRO A 195 -8.63 -5.46 13.13
CA PRO A 195 -7.26 -4.98 13.21
C PRO A 195 -7.02 -3.81 12.25
N GLU A 196 -6.16 -2.89 12.65
CA GLU A 196 -5.69 -1.78 11.81
C GLU A 196 -4.24 -2.02 11.36
N GLY A 197 -3.79 -1.26 10.37
CA GLY A 197 -2.42 -1.33 9.91
C GLY A 197 -2.15 -0.53 8.64
N VAL A 198 -0.89 -0.56 8.19
CA VAL A 198 -0.43 0.11 6.97
C VAL A 198 0.52 -0.82 6.22
N GLU A 199 0.16 -1.17 4.98
CA GLU A 199 0.85 -2.23 4.21
C GLU A 199 2.23 -1.82 3.64
N GLN A 200 2.50 -0.52 3.58
CA GLN A 200 3.75 0.07 3.09
C GLN A 200 4.34 1.03 4.14
N LEU A 201 4.43 0.54 5.37
CA LEU A 201 5.04 1.28 6.49
C LEU A 201 5.81 0.28 7.36
N GLY A 202 7.09 0.52 7.60
CA GLY A 202 7.93 -0.31 8.44
C GLY A 202 9.41 0.00 8.26
N GLY A 203 10.26 -0.89 8.77
CA GLY A 203 11.71 -0.70 8.76
C GLY A 203 12.34 -0.37 7.41
N ILE A 204 11.82 -0.89 6.29
CA ILE A 204 12.32 -0.66 4.92
C ILE A 204 12.12 0.80 4.49
N ASP A 205 11.01 1.44 4.85
CA ASP A 205 10.72 2.81 4.42
C ASP A 205 11.56 3.80 5.24
N PHE A 206 11.88 3.43 6.48
CA PHE A 206 12.87 4.13 7.30
C PHE A 206 14.31 3.96 6.75
N ASP A 207 14.63 2.81 6.15
CA ASP A 207 15.91 2.61 5.43
C ASP A 207 15.98 3.48 4.18
N GLU A 208 14.87 3.63 3.45
CA GLU A 208 14.77 4.53 2.29
C GLU A 208 14.94 6.00 2.70
N ALA A 209 14.31 6.43 3.81
CA ALA A 209 14.47 7.79 4.34
C ALA A 209 15.93 8.09 4.72
N VAL A 210 16.60 7.17 5.42
CA VAL A 210 18.03 7.29 5.75
C VAL A 210 18.90 7.31 4.48
N PHE A 211 18.58 6.47 3.49
CA PHE A 211 19.32 6.43 2.22
C PHE A 211 19.13 7.72 1.40
N GLY A 212 17.91 8.25 1.31
CA GLY A 212 17.61 9.52 0.66
C GLY A 212 18.35 10.70 1.29
N HIS A 213 18.37 10.78 2.62
CA HIS A 213 19.17 11.78 3.34
C HIS A 213 20.68 11.64 3.08
N VAL A 214 21.21 10.42 2.98
CA VAL A 214 22.61 10.23 2.57
C VAL A 214 22.85 10.75 1.16
N LEU A 215 21.95 10.50 0.19
CA LEU A 215 22.09 11.05 -1.16
C LEU A 215 22.03 12.58 -1.16
N GLU A 216 21.12 13.19 -0.41
CA GLU A 216 20.99 14.65 -0.24
C GLU A 216 22.30 15.28 0.28
N VAL A 217 22.89 14.70 1.33
CA VAL A 217 24.16 15.16 1.94
C VAL A 217 25.35 15.02 0.97
N LEU A 218 25.30 14.09 0.02
CA LEU A 218 26.33 13.92 -1.01
C LEU A 218 26.12 14.85 -2.22
N GLY A 219 24.88 15.18 -2.56
CA GLY A 219 24.49 16.00 -3.71
C GLY A 219 25.00 15.41 -5.03
N ASP A 220 25.47 16.27 -5.94
CA ASP A 220 26.01 15.89 -7.26
C ASP A 220 27.10 14.80 -7.22
N LYS A 221 27.76 14.59 -6.07
CA LYS A 221 28.80 13.56 -5.90
C LYS A 221 28.22 12.14 -5.89
N ALA A 222 26.90 11.99 -5.73
CA ALA A 222 26.20 10.72 -5.80
C ALA A 222 25.61 10.39 -7.19
N GLN A 223 25.83 11.25 -8.20
CA GLN A 223 25.44 10.94 -9.58
C GLN A 223 26.24 9.72 -10.09
N LEU A 224 25.53 8.66 -10.47
CA LEU A 224 26.09 7.40 -10.94
C LEU A 224 25.32 6.90 -12.17
N ASP A 225 25.98 6.12 -13.03
CA ASP A 225 25.34 5.46 -14.17
C ASP A 225 24.57 4.21 -13.67
N PRO A 226 23.23 4.14 -13.78
CA PRO A 226 22.46 2.96 -13.39
C PRO A 226 22.72 1.74 -14.30
N GLY A 227 23.37 1.94 -15.46
CA GLY A 227 23.84 0.87 -16.34
C GLY A 227 25.17 0.23 -15.90
N ASP A 228 25.91 0.85 -14.98
CA ASP A 228 27.19 0.32 -14.48
C ASP A 228 27.01 -0.72 -13.36
N PRO A 229 27.46 -1.98 -13.53
CA PRO A 229 27.42 -2.98 -12.48
C PRO A 229 28.22 -2.62 -11.21
N GLU A 230 29.29 -1.82 -11.30
CA GLU A 230 30.06 -1.38 -10.14
C GLU A 230 29.25 -0.39 -9.29
N ALA A 231 28.68 0.65 -9.92
CA ALA A 231 27.71 1.56 -9.30
C ALA A 231 26.52 0.82 -8.66
N VAL A 232 25.91 -0.14 -9.35
CA VAL A 232 24.78 -0.94 -8.81
C VAL A 232 25.20 -1.75 -7.58
N SER A 233 26.38 -2.36 -7.57
CA SER A 233 26.89 -3.08 -6.39
C SER A 233 27.25 -2.12 -5.24
N ALA A 234 27.80 -0.94 -5.54
CA ALA A 234 28.12 0.09 -4.56
C ALA A 234 26.86 0.67 -3.89
N LEU A 235 25.80 0.95 -4.65
CA LEU A 235 24.50 1.37 -4.13
C LEU A 235 23.83 0.26 -3.30
N ALA A 236 23.93 -1.00 -3.72
CA ALA A 236 23.44 -2.16 -2.96
C ALA A 236 24.25 -2.46 -1.67
N ARG A 237 25.48 -1.92 -1.57
CA ARG A 237 26.24 -1.84 -0.33
C ARG A 237 25.75 -0.67 0.53
N LEU A 238 25.73 0.54 0.00
CA LEU A 238 25.35 1.74 0.74
C LEU A 238 23.96 1.62 1.39
N ARG A 239 22.98 1.05 0.68
CA ARG A 239 21.65 0.77 1.23
C ARG A 239 21.67 -0.18 2.44
N ARG A 240 22.61 -1.12 2.52
CA ARG A 240 22.82 -1.99 3.70
C ARG A 240 23.50 -1.24 4.83
N ASP A 241 24.47 -0.40 4.50
CA ASP A 241 25.19 0.42 5.48
C ASP A 241 24.25 1.45 6.13
N CYS A 242 23.23 1.93 5.40
CA CYS A 242 22.09 2.69 5.92
C CYS A 242 21.20 1.87 6.88
N VAL A 243 20.92 0.60 6.57
CA VAL A 243 20.14 -0.29 7.46
C VAL A 243 20.87 -0.56 8.77
N GLU A 244 22.17 -0.86 8.70
CA GLU A 244 23.02 -1.06 9.89
C GLU A 244 23.08 0.22 10.74
N ALA A 245 23.17 1.40 10.11
CA ALA A 245 23.11 2.68 10.81
C ALA A 245 21.76 2.93 11.51
N LYS A 246 20.62 2.62 10.86
CA LYS A 246 19.28 2.70 11.47
C LYS A 246 19.13 1.73 12.65
N GLU A 247 19.60 0.48 12.51
CA GLU A 247 19.60 -0.50 13.61
C GLU A 247 20.46 -0.01 14.78
N SER A 248 21.69 0.46 14.54
CA SER A 248 22.57 1.03 15.57
C SER A 248 21.94 2.20 16.32
N LEU A 249 21.27 3.14 15.63
CA LEU A 249 20.67 4.32 16.26
C LEU A 249 19.51 4.00 17.21
N SER A 250 19.01 2.76 17.24
CA SER A 250 18.08 2.31 18.28
C SER A 250 18.76 2.17 19.66
N PHE A 251 20.08 2.04 19.69
CA PHE A 251 20.90 1.89 20.90
C PHE A 251 21.85 3.10 21.09
N ASP A 252 22.58 3.47 20.05
CA ASP A 252 23.55 4.56 20.01
C ASP A 252 22.90 5.91 19.66
N THR A 253 23.50 7.03 20.08
CA THR A 253 22.98 8.39 19.80
C THR A 253 23.44 8.97 18.47
N GLU A 254 24.51 8.43 17.90
CA GLU A 254 25.13 8.84 16.64
C GLU A 254 25.77 7.64 15.94
N THR A 255 25.89 7.70 14.62
CA THR A 255 26.61 6.70 13.81
C THR A 255 27.26 7.34 12.58
N MET A 256 28.15 6.59 11.92
CA MET A 256 28.93 7.02 10.77
C MET A 256 28.74 6.05 9.60
N ILE A 257 27.86 6.39 8.66
CA ILE A 257 27.59 5.62 7.44
C ILE A 257 28.81 5.70 6.52
N PRO A 258 29.49 4.59 6.19
CA PRO A 258 30.52 4.56 5.17
C PRO A 258 29.91 4.76 3.78
N VAL A 259 30.51 5.63 2.97
CA VAL A 259 30.12 5.85 1.58
C VAL A 259 31.31 5.48 0.71
N ALA A 260 31.17 4.38 -0.05
CA ALA A 260 32.16 3.90 -1.01
C ALA A 260 31.46 3.67 -2.36
N LEU A 261 31.37 4.74 -3.14
CA LEU A 261 30.80 4.75 -4.49
C LEU A 261 31.95 4.92 -5.52
N PRO A 262 31.75 4.59 -6.80
CA PRO A 262 32.72 4.88 -7.86
C PRO A 262 33.21 6.34 -7.79
N GLY A 263 34.53 6.52 -7.67
CA GLY A 263 35.16 7.84 -7.53
C GLY A 263 34.98 8.57 -6.17
N LEU A 264 34.09 8.13 -5.28
CA LEU A 264 33.75 8.81 -4.03
C LEU A 264 33.91 7.90 -2.80
N HIS A 265 34.86 8.25 -1.92
CA HIS A 265 35.06 7.58 -0.65
C HIS A 265 34.94 8.61 0.49
N THR A 266 33.88 8.52 1.29
CA THR A 266 33.59 9.45 2.39
C THR A 266 32.81 8.75 3.53
N ARG A 267 32.40 9.49 4.55
CA ARG A 267 31.49 9.04 5.61
C ARG A 267 30.45 10.12 5.89
N VAL A 268 29.18 9.73 5.97
CA VAL A 268 28.07 10.60 6.42
C VAL A 268 27.82 10.31 7.90
N ARG A 269 27.67 11.37 8.71
CA ARG A 269 27.25 11.26 10.11
C ARG A 269 25.73 11.28 10.15
N LEU A 270 25.12 10.46 11.01
CA LEU A 270 23.70 10.52 11.31
C LEU A 270 23.48 10.47 12.82
N ASN A 271 22.67 11.38 13.34
CA ASN A 271 22.26 11.47 14.75
C ASN A 271 20.89 10.81 14.95
N ARG A 272 20.60 10.28 16.15
CA ARG A 272 19.27 9.68 16.44
C ARG A 272 18.13 10.68 16.19
N SER A 273 18.30 11.94 16.59
CA SER A 273 17.29 12.99 16.41
C SER A 273 16.99 13.30 14.94
N GLU A 274 17.93 13.05 14.02
CA GLU A 274 17.72 13.21 12.57
C GLU A 274 16.93 12.03 12.02
N LEU A 275 17.28 10.79 12.39
CA LEU A 275 16.47 9.60 12.11
C LEU A 275 15.03 9.77 12.62
N GLU A 276 14.88 10.17 13.89
CA GLU A 276 13.59 10.42 14.54
C GLU A 276 12.78 11.51 13.83
N SER A 277 13.43 12.58 13.34
CA SER A 277 12.76 13.63 12.56
C SER A 277 12.30 13.15 11.18
N MET A 278 13.09 12.30 10.50
CA MET A 278 12.74 11.74 9.18
C MET A 278 11.54 10.79 9.24
N ILE A 279 11.44 9.96 10.29
CA ILE A 279 10.39 8.94 10.42
C ILE A 279 9.16 9.41 11.21
N ALA A 280 9.21 10.59 11.83
CA ALA A 280 8.11 11.13 12.65
C ALA A 280 6.74 11.17 11.93
N PRO A 281 6.62 11.53 10.63
CA PRO A 281 5.34 11.47 9.93
C PRO A 281 4.77 10.06 9.87
N SER A 282 5.57 9.08 9.44
CA SER A 282 5.16 7.67 9.38
C SER A 282 4.82 7.11 10.76
N LEU A 283 5.55 7.48 11.81
CA LEU A 283 5.20 7.05 13.16
C LEU A 283 3.87 7.69 13.63
N ALA A 284 3.55 8.92 13.24
CA ALA A 284 2.24 9.51 13.53
C ALA A 284 1.09 8.70 12.89
N ASP A 285 1.25 8.22 11.65
CA ASP A 285 0.26 7.36 11.00
C ASP A 285 0.01 6.05 11.78
N THR A 286 1.06 5.45 12.36
CA THR A 286 0.91 4.26 13.22
C THR A 286 0.17 4.55 14.53
N ILE A 287 0.30 5.77 15.07
CA ILE A 287 -0.43 6.19 16.27
C ILE A 287 -1.90 6.44 15.93
N SER A 288 -2.21 7.10 14.80
CA SER A 288 -3.59 7.26 14.32
C SER A 288 -4.26 5.91 14.00
N ALA A 289 -3.56 4.96 13.39
CA ALA A 289 -4.04 3.59 13.21
C ALA A 289 -4.27 2.87 14.55
N THR A 290 -3.40 3.08 15.53
CA THR A 290 -3.56 2.57 16.91
C THR A 290 -4.81 3.14 17.59
N GLN A 291 -5.07 4.44 17.44
CA GLN A 291 -6.31 5.06 17.91
C GLN A 291 -7.55 4.44 17.24
N ARG A 292 -7.50 4.16 15.92
CA ARG A 292 -8.62 3.53 15.21
C ARG A 292 -8.89 2.10 15.70
N ALA A 293 -7.86 1.27 15.91
CA ALA A 293 -8.03 -0.09 16.45
C ALA A 293 -8.71 -0.07 17.84
N LEU A 294 -8.36 0.89 18.70
CA LEU A 294 -9.01 1.06 20.00
C LEU A 294 -10.47 1.49 19.89
N ARG A 295 -10.79 2.37 18.93
CA ARG A 295 -12.19 2.73 18.61
C ARG A 295 -12.98 1.51 18.09
N ALA A 296 -12.42 0.75 17.15
CA ALA A 296 -13.04 -0.46 16.58
C ALA A 296 -13.25 -1.57 17.63
N ALA A 297 -12.33 -1.69 18.59
CA ALA A 297 -12.44 -2.61 19.72
C ALA A 297 -13.50 -2.19 20.76
N GLY A 298 -13.94 -0.94 20.74
CA GLY A 298 -14.76 -0.34 21.81
C GLY A 298 -14.01 -0.17 23.14
N VAL A 299 -12.68 -0.05 23.09
CA VAL A 299 -11.78 -0.06 24.26
C VAL A 299 -11.18 1.34 24.47
N ALA A 300 -11.47 1.95 25.62
CA ALA A 300 -10.82 3.20 26.01
C ALA A 300 -9.36 2.94 26.43
N PRO A 301 -8.40 3.87 26.18
CA PRO A 301 -6.98 3.63 26.45
C PRO A 301 -6.67 3.22 27.90
N ASP A 302 -7.40 3.77 28.88
CA ASP A 302 -7.25 3.48 30.31
C ASP A 302 -7.65 2.04 30.70
N GLN A 303 -8.42 1.36 29.85
CA GLN A 303 -8.82 -0.04 30.00
C GLN A 303 -7.75 -1.04 29.50
N LEU A 304 -6.73 -0.58 28.76
CA LEU A 304 -5.62 -1.43 28.32
C LEU A 304 -4.66 -1.73 29.48
N SER A 305 -4.37 -3.00 29.76
CA SER A 305 -3.34 -3.39 30.73
C SER A 305 -1.93 -2.99 30.27
N ALA A 306 -1.65 -3.07 28.97
CA ALA A 306 -0.39 -2.65 28.35
C ALA A 306 -0.50 -2.55 26.82
N PHE A 307 0.43 -1.82 26.21
CA PHE A 307 0.88 -2.08 24.83
C PHE A 307 1.98 -3.15 24.85
N LEU A 308 1.93 -4.05 23.88
CA LEU A 308 2.94 -5.09 23.65
C LEU A 308 3.62 -4.79 22.31
N LEU A 309 4.93 -4.58 22.31
CA LEU A 309 5.69 -4.26 21.10
C LEU A 309 6.21 -5.52 20.41
N ALA A 310 5.73 -5.76 19.20
CA ALA A 310 6.24 -6.75 18.26
C ALA A 310 6.94 -6.06 17.08
N GLY A 311 7.64 -6.85 16.27
CA GLY A 311 8.39 -6.36 15.11
C GLY A 311 9.73 -5.67 15.46
N GLY A 312 10.70 -5.79 14.55
CA GLY A 312 12.06 -5.31 14.78
C GLY A 312 12.18 -3.78 14.85
N SER A 313 11.29 -3.03 14.18
CA SER A 313 11.34 -1.56 14.14
C SER A 313 10.65 -0.89 15.33
N SER A 314 9.85 -1.62 16.11
CA SER A 314 9.36 -1.14 17.42
C SER A 314 10.47 -0.91 18.45
N ARG A 315 11.71 -1.33 18.17
CA ARG A 315 12.90 -1.02 19.00
C ARG A 315 13.33 0.45 18.95
N ILE A 316 12.89 1.21 17.95
CA ILE A 316 13.24 2.64 17.82
C ILE A 316 12.67 3.39 19.03
N PRO A 317 13.50 4.06 19.88
CA PRO A 317 13.04 4.60 21.16
C PRO A 317 11.82 5.53 21.09
N LEU A 318 11.70 6.31 20.01
CA LEU A 318 10.56 7.19 19.74
C LEU A 318 9.22 6.45 19.67
N VAL A 319 9.17 5.19 19.22
CA VAL A 319 7.94 4.37 19.18
C VAL A 319 7.36 4.21 20.59
N ALA A 320 8.18 3.75 21.53
CA ALA A 320 7.76 3.57 22.91
C ALA A 320 7.45 4.90 23.61
N GLN A 321 8.16 5.98 23.25
CA GLN A 321 7.87 7.33 23.73
C GLN A 321 6.49 7.82 23.26
N LEU A 322 6.20 7.77 21.95
CA LEU A 322 4.92 8.22 21.39
C LEU A 322 3.74 7.46 22.00
N LEU A 323 3.80 6.13 22.06
CA LEU A 323 2.76 5.30 22.68
C LEU A 323 2.56 5.63 24.18
N SER A 324 3.64 5.91 24.91
CA SER A 324 3.58 6.29 26.33
C SER A 324 3.00 7.69 26.53
N THR A 325 3.32 8.64 25.65
CA THR A 325 2.84 10.03 25.71
C THR A 325 1.36 10.14 25.34
N GLU A 326 0.96 9.50 24.24
CA GLU A 326 -0.40 9.56 23.69
C GLU A 326 -1.40 8.85 24.60
N PHE A 327 -1.15 7.56 24.90
CA PHE A 327 -2.14 6.70 25.54
C PHE A 327 -1.96 6.60 27.06
N GLN A 328 -0.81 7.03 27.61
CA GLN A 328 -0.47 7.00 29.04
C GLN A 328 -0.55 5.59 29.66
N ARG A 329 -0.27 4.55 28.87
CA ARG A 329 -0.29 3.13 29.29
C ARG A 329 1.12 2.54 29.35
N PRO A 330 1.33 1.46 30.14
CA PRO A 330 2.60 0.74 30.13
C PRO A 330 2.90 0.18 28.73
N VAL A 331 4.05 0.50 28.17
CA VAL A 331 4.58 -0.12 26.95
C VAL A 331 5.56 -1.22 27.33
N VAL A 332 5.39 -2.42 26.79
CA VAL A 332 6.20 -3.61 27.07
C VAL A 332 6.88 -4.06 25.78
N ALA A 333 8.19 -3.91 25.70
CA ALA A 333 8.99 -4.51 24.65
C ALA A 333 9.31 -5.97 24.95
N ASP A 334 9.30 -6.84 23.94
CA ASP A 334 10.00 -8.12 24.01
C ASP A 334 11.53 -7.88 23.95
N PRO A 335 12.38 -8.58 24.72
CA PRO A 335 13.83 -8.52 24.54
C PRO A 335 14.31 -9.13 23.20
N HIS A 336 13.54 -10.07 22.62
CA HIS A 336 13.88 -10.86 21.43
C HIS A 336 12.72 -10.88 20.39
N PRO A 337 12.26 -9.72 19.89
CA PRO A 337 11.18 -9.62 18.92
C PRO A 337 11.43 -10.35 17.58
N GLU A 338 12.68 -10.69 17.24
CA GLU A 338 12.99 -11.53 16.08
C GLU A 338 12.49 -12.97 16.21
N HIS A 339 12.08 -13.40 17.41
CA HIS A 339 11.68 -14.77 17.70
C HIS A 339 10.33 -14.87 18.43
N SER A 340 9.83 -13.77 19.01
CA SER A 340 8.64 -13.80 19.87
C SER A 340 7.39 -14.32 19.14
N ILE A 341 7.18 -13.90 17.89
CA ILE A 341 6.10 -14.34 17.01
C ILE A 341 6.24 -15.84 16.69
N ALA A 342 7.42 -16.32 16.30
CA ALA A 342 7.67 -17.74 16.01
C ALA A 342 7.49 -18.62 17.27
N MET A 343 7.92 -18.16 18.44
CA MET A 343 7.71 -18.84 19.73
C MET A 343 6.22 -18.89 20.09
N GLY A 344 5.48 -17.79 19.91
CA GLY A 344 4.03 -17.76 20.12
C GLY A 344 3.25 -18.69 19.19
N ALA A 345 3.68 -18.81 17.93
CA ALA A 345 3.16 -19.78 16.98
C ALA A 345 3.47 -21.23 17.43
N ALA A 346 4.65 -21.48 18.01
CA ALA A 346 4.99 -22.78 18.57
C ALA A 346 4.16 -23.11 19.83
N VAL A 347 3.92 -22.14 20.72
CA VAL A 347 2.98 -22.28 21.87
C VAL A 347 1.57 -22.64 21.38
N ALA A 348 1.12 -22.04 20.28
CA ALA A 348 -0.17 -22.34 19.67
C ALA A 348 -0.25 -23.72 18.98
N THR A 349 0.89 -24.37 18.69
CA THR A 349 0.94 -25.59 17.87
C THR A 349 0.63 -26.82 18.72
N ALA A 350 -0.66 -27.06 19.00
CA ALA A 350 -1.14 -28.11 19.89
C ALA A 350 -0.73 -29.55 19.45
N VAL A 351 0.46 -29.99 19.88
CA VAL A 351 0.89 -31.39 19.78
C VAL A 351 0.04 -32.23 20.72
N THR A 352 -0.91 -32.98 20.15
CA THR A 352 -1.68 -33.97 20.89
C THR A 352 -0.82 -35.20 21.20
N VAL A 353 -0.02 -35.10 22.27
CA VAL A 353 0.74 -36.22 22.85
C VAL A 353 -0.23 -37.38 23.07
N GLY A 354 0.04 -38.52 22.42
CA GLY A 354 -0.92 -39.62 22.25
C GLY A 354 -1.35 -40.31 23.55
N GLY A 355 -2.34 -39.73 24.24
CA GLY A 355 -2.81 -40.14 25.57
C GLY A 355 -4.19 -40.79 25.62
N GLY A 356 -4.51 -41.67 24.67
CA GLY A 356 -5.80 -42.38 24.61
C GLY A 356 -6.91 -41.58 23.90
N SER A 357 -7.74 -42.29 23.12
CA SER A 357 -8.83 -41.66 22.37
C SER A 357 -10.12 -41.56 23.21
N PRO A 358 -10.70 -40.35 23.36
CA PRO A 358 -12.10 -40.18 23.67
C PRO A 358 -12.88 -40.02 22.36
N PHE A 359 -13.32 -41.13 21.77
CA PHE A 359 -14.48 -41.11 20.85
C PHE A 359 -15.73 -40.77 21.67
N SER A 360 -15.90 -39.49 22.01
CA SER A 360 -17.11 -38.97 22.61
C SER A 360 -18.21 -38.97 21.55
N ALA A 361 -18.99 -40.04 21.52
CA ALA A 361 -20.13 -40.16 20.61
C ALA A 361 -21.10 -39.00 20.85
N ALA A 362 -21.62 -38.41 19.77
CA ALA A 362 -22.52 -37.26 19.85
C ALA A 362 -23.76 -37.59 20.70
N VAL A 363 -24.01 -36.78 21.73
CA VAL A 363 -25.19 -36.91 22.58
C VAL A 363 -26.43 -36.43 21.81
N PRO A 364 -27.43 -37.28 21.53
CA PRO A 364 -28.66 -36.85 20.87
C PRO A 364 -29.53 -36.02 21.85
N PRO A 365 -30.35 -35.07 21.34
CA PRO A 365 -31.20 -34.24 22.20
C PRO A 365 -32.27 -35.08 22.93
N PRO A 366 -32.68 -34.68 24.14
CA PRO A 366 -33.66 -35.42 24.93
C PRO A 366 -35.04 -35.41 24.27
N ARG A 367 -35.67 -36.59 24.19
CA ARG A 367 -37.07 -36.75 23.79
C ARG A 367 -37.99 -36.57 25.01
N PRO A 368 -39.19 -35.97 24.87
CA PRO A 368 -40.16 -35.93 25.96
C PRO A 368 -40.49 -37.32 26.51
N ALA A 369 -40.72 -37.40 27.82
CA ALA A 369 -41.09 -38.63 28.50
C ALA A 369 -42.60 -38.85 28.50
N ASP A 370 -43.02 -40.11 28.41
CA ASP A 370 -44.34 -40.58 28.83
C ASP A 370 -44.19 -42.02 29.39
N PRO A 371 -45.11 -42.53 30.24
CA PRO A 371 -44.73 -43.45 31.32
C PRO A 371 -45.08 -44.94 31.11
N THR A 372 -44.54 -45.75 32.03
CA THR A 372 -44.81 -47.19 32.26
C THR A 372 -44.24 -48.18 31.21
N GLY A 373 -43.77 -49.38 31.57
CA GLY A 373 -43.48 -49.87 32.93
C GLY A 373 -43.22 -51.39 33.01
N GLY A 374 -42.22 -51.80 33.79
CA GLY A 374 -42.08 -53.16 34.33
C GLY A 374 -41.23 -54.18 33.54
N TYR A 375 -40.73 -55.16 34.30
CA TYR A 375 -40.24 -56.50 33.90
C TYR A 375 -38.94 -56.65 33.07
N SER A 376 -37.83 -56.81 33.82
CA SER A 376 -36.86 -57.91 33.62
C SER A 376 -37.57 -59.29 33.75
N PRO A 377 -37.05 -60.46 33.24
CA PRO A 377 -35.65 -60.88 33.50
C PRO A 377 -34.92 -61.92 32.58
N VAL A 378 -33.58 -61.96 32.77
CA VAL A 378 -32.72 -63.17 32.91
C VAL A 378 -32.30 -64.06 31.70
N ALA A 379 -31.07 -64.59 31.84
CA ALA A 379 -30.43 -65.78 31.25
C ALA A 379 -29.48 -65.64 30.03
N ALA A 380 -28.26 -66.16 30.22
CA ALA A 380 -27.27 -66.57 29.21
C ALA A 380 -27.28 -68.14 29.11
N PRO A 381 -26.39 -68.90 28.43
CA PRO A 381 -24.92 -68.71 28.34
C PRO A 381 -24.25 -69.09 26.99
N GLN A 382 -22.92 -69.22 27.02
CA GLN A 382 -21.97 -69.36 25.91
C GLN A 382 -21.91 -70.73 25.21
N ARG A 383 -21.51 -70.73 23.92
CA ARG A 383 -20.38 -71.46 23.27
C ARG A 383 -20.43 -71.17 21.76
N GLY A 384 -19.37 -71.26 20.95
CA GLY A 384 -17.99 -71.69 21.19
C GLY A 384 -17.55 -72.69 20.10
N GLY A 385 -16.83 -72.23 19.06
CA GLY A 385 -16.39 -73.04 17.91
C GLY A 385 -15.69 -72.18 16.84
N ALA A 386 -14.85 -72.78 15.98
CA ALA A 386 -13.95 -72.03 15.09
C ALA A 386 -13.64 -72.72 13.74
N ALA A 387 -13.06 -71.91 12.85
CA ALA A 387 -12.18 -72.26 11.71
C ALA A 387 -12.77 -72.58 10.32
N ALA A 388 -11.93 -72.24 9.32
CA ALA A 388 -11.80 -72.79 7.96
C ALA A 388 -12.63 -72.21 6.77
N ALA A 389 -11.97 -71.28 6.07
CA ALA A 389 -11.68 -71.29 4.61
C ALA A 389 -12.81 -71.36 3.55
N GLY A 390 -12.79 -70.37 2.64
CA GLY A 390 -13.35 -70.42 1.28
C GLY A 390 -12.60 -69.41 0.39
N MET A 391 -12.28 -69.74 -0.85
CA MET A 391 -11.29 -69.00 -1.67
C MET A 391 -11.71 -68.88 -3.14
N ALA A 392 -11.46 -67.68 -3.70
CA ALA A 392 -11.43 -67.32 -5.13
C ALA A 392 -12.71 -67.42 -5.98
N GLY A 393 -12.87 -66.42 -6.85
CA GLY A 393 -13.85 -66.32 -7.94
C GLY A 393 -13.65 -64.97 -8.64
N ALA A 394 -13.52 -64.94 -9.97
CA ALA A 394 -13.00 -63.76 -10.67
C ALA A 394 -13.60 -63.52 -12.08
N ALA A 395 -13.41 -62.30 -12.56
CA ALA A 395 -13.58 -61.80 -13.94
C ALA A 395 -15.01 -61.55 -14.46
N ALA A 396 -15.08 -60.70 -15.49
CA ALA A 396 -16.28 -60.17 -16.15
C ALA A 396 -16.32 -60.58 -17.65
N ALA A 397 -17.26 -60.06 -18.44
CA ALA A 397 -17.48 -60.47 -19.83
C ALA A 397 -17.67 -59.31 -20.83
N ALA A 398 -17.00 -59.43 -22.00
CA ALA A 398 -17.30 -58.87 -23.35
C ALA A 398 -17.51 -57.34 -23.53
N SER A 399 -17.15 -56.64 -24.64
CA SER A 399 -16.46 -56.91 -25.94
C SER A 399 -16.44 -55.57 -26.73
N SER A 400 -15.64 -55.21 -27.73
CA SER A 400 -14.44 -55.69 -28.48
C SER A 400 -13.88 -54.47 -29.28
N ALA A 401 -12.91 -54.45 -30.22
CA ALA A 401 -12.14 -55.44 -30.99
C ALA A 401 -10.73 -54.88 -31.35
N ALA A 402 -10.14 -55.23 -32.52
CA ALA A 402 -8.81 -54.78 -33.00
C ALA A 402 -8.75 -54.77 -34.57
N PRO A 403 -7.61 -54.51 -35.29
CA PRO A 403 -6.23 -55.08 -35.16
C PRO A 403 -5.18 -54.07 -34.61
N GLY A 404 -3.83 -54.26 -34.61
CA GLY A 404 -2.92 -55.31 -35.14
C GLY A 404 -2.13 -54.89 -36.43
N PRO A 405 -0.99 -55.53 -36.83
CA PRO A 405 -0.29 -56.68 -36.20
C PRO A 405 1.28 -56.63 -36.14
N THR A 406 1.89 -57.62 -35.44
CA THR A 406 3.28 -58.19 -35.59
C THR A 406 4.55 -57.33 -35.31
N SER A 407 5.70 -57.83 -34.80
CA SER A 407 6.09 -59.11 -34.13
C SER A 407 7.57 -59.11 -33.66
N GLY A 408 7.95 -59.83 -32.56
CA GLY A 408 9.36 -60.25 -32.30
C GLY A 408 9.82 -60.36 -30.83
N SER A 409 10.69 -61.35 -30.50
CA SER A 409 11.36 -61.63 -29.19
C SER A 409 12.55 -62.62 -29.43
N PRO A 410 13.33 -63.21 -28.47
CA PRO A 410 13.40 -63.08 -26.98
C PRO A 410 14.86 -63.08 -26.36
N ALA A 411 14.95 -63.28 -25.01
CA ALA A 411 16.13 -63.66 -24.17
C ALA A 411 17.25 -62.61 -23.89
N GLY A 412 18.01 -62.63 -22.78
CA GLY A 412 18.04 -63.48 -21.57
C GLY A 412 18.96 -62.91 -20.43
N SER A 413 18.95 -63.47 -19.22
CA SER A 413 19.59 -62.95 -17.95
C SER A 413 20.68 -63.90 -17.38
N PRO A 414 21.18 -63.87 -16.09
CA PRO A 414 21.24 -62.85 -15.01
C PRO A 414 22.63 -62.78 -14.26
N ALA A 415 22.79 -61.97 -13.17
CA ALA A 415 23.68 -62.27 -12.00
C ALA A 415 23.51 -61.31 -10.77
N TYR A 416 23.86 -61.80 -9.56
CA TYR A 416 23.86 -61.14 -8.21
C TYR A 416 25.15 -60.31 -7.92
N GLY A 417 25.33 -59.51 -6.85
CA GLY A 417 24.43 -59.03 -5.77
C GLY A 417 25.05 -58.95 -4.34
N GLY A 418 24.82 -57.86 -3.58
CA GLY A 418 24.84 -57.80 -2.09
C GLY A 418 25.97 -57.05 -1.34
N GLY A 419 25.63 -56.38 -0.22
CA GLY A 419 26.52 -56.20 0.97
C GLY A 419 27.04 -54.79 1.38
N THR A 420 26.66 -54.35 2.59
CA THR A 420 27.30 -53.31 3.46
C THR A 420 27.66 -53.98 4.83
N PRO A 421 28.39 -53.39 5.83
CA PRO A 421 28.62 -51.95 6.12
C PRO A 421 30.00 -51.51 6.71
N ALA A 422 30.06 -50.21 7.11
CA ALA A 422 30.76 -49.62 8.27
C ALA A 422 32.27 -49.25 8.27
N GLY A 423 32.55 -48.00 8.70
CA GLY A 423 33.67 -47.66 9.61
C GLY A 423 34.82 -46.77 9.11
N GLY A 424 35.11 -45.65 9.80
CA GLY A 424 36.47 -45.05 9.87
C GLY A 424 36.69 -43.63 9.31
N GLN A 425 37.03 -42.69 10.19
CA GLN A 425 37.82 -41.45 9.95
C GLN A 425 39.30 -41.75 10.37
N PRO A 426 40.36 -40.90 10.19
CA PRO A 426 40.35 -39.41 10.15
C PRO A 426 41.50 -38.67 9.36
N ILE A 427 41.66 -37.36 9.65
CA ILE A 427 42.86 -36.45 9.66
C ILE A 427 43.60 -35.90 8.40
N SER A 428 43.51 -34.56 8.27
CA SER A 428 44.59 -33.53 8.12
C SER A 428 45.26 -33.12 6.78
N SER A 429 45.53 -31.81 6.68
CA SER A 429 46.21 -30.98 5.65
C SER A 429 47.77 -31.04 5.75
N PRO A 430 48.64 -30.18 5.11
CA PRO A 430 48.52 -28.93 4.31
C PRO A 430 49.29 -29.04 2.93
N PRO A 431 50.02 -28.07 2.29
CA PRO A 431 50.19 -26.59 2.44
C PRO A 431 50.25 -25.70 1.14
N TYR A 432 50.28 -24.38 1.37
CA TYR A 432 50.84 -23.22 0.63
C TYR A 432 51.61 -23.35 -0.73
N GLY A 433 51.24 -22.46 -1.69
CA GLY A 433 51.92 -21.16 -1.90
C GLY A 433 52.96 -20.99 -3.05
N GLY A 434 52.86 -19.89 -3.82
CA GLY A 434 53.88 -19.44 -4.81
C GLY A 434 53.43 -18.22 -5.64
N ALA A 435 54.36 -17.30 -5.97
CA ALA A 435 54.09 -16.00 -6.62
C ALA A 435 55.05 -15.71 -7.81
N PRO A 436 54.81 -14.71 -8.69
CA PRO A 436 55.38 -14.66 -10.04
C PRO A 436 56.68 -13.85 -10.21
N VAL A 437 57.32 -14.03 -11.37
CA VAL A 437 58.41 -13.22 -11.94
C VAL A 437 58.15 -13.06 -13.45
N GLY A 438 58.64 -12.01 -14.12
CA GLY A 438 58.40 -11.84 -15.56
C GLY A 438 59.36 -10.88 -16.29
N GLY A 439 59.04 -10.60 -17.57
CA GLY A 439 59.60 -9.48 -18.35
C GLY A 439 60.50 -9.85 -19.53
N THR A 440 60.22 -9.26 -20.71
CA THR A 440 61.24 -8.82 -21.70
C THR A 440 60.62 -7.82 -22.71
N ARG A 441 61.45 -7.18 -23.55
CA ARG A 441 61.11 -6.02 -24.43
C ARG A 441 61.08 -6.42 -25.93
N VAL A 442 60.62 -5.53 -26.83
CA VAL A 442 61.44 -4.87 -27.91
C VAL A 442 60.59 -4.09 -28.98
N SER A 443 61.05 -2.87 -29.33
CA SER A 443 60.83 -2.00 -30.54
C SER A 443 59.43 -1.65 -31.16
N GLY A 444 59.25 -0.34 -31.45
CA GLY A 444 58.50 0.22 -32.63
C GLY A 444 59.50 0.82 -33.66
N PRO A 445 59.26 1.93 -34.42
CA PRO A 445 58.09 2.83 -34.62
C PRO A 445 57.85 3.07 -36.17
N PRO A 446 57.48 4.24 -36.79
CA PRO A 446 56.91 5.55 -36.35
C PRO A 446 55.74 6.12 -37.25
N TYR A 447 55.50 7.45 -37.16
CA TYR A 447 54.49 8.36 -37.78
C TYR A 447 53.14 8.44 -37.02
N GLY A 448 52.58 9.60 -36.62
CA GLY A 448 53.02 11.02 -36.65
C GLY A 448 52.00 11.93 -37.36
N GLY A 449 51.59 13.11 -36.86
CA GLY A 449 51.82 13.83 -35.59
C GLY A 449 51.13 15.22 -35.61
N GLY A 450 51.10 15.97 -34.51
CA GLY A 450 50.61 17.37 -34.52
C GLY A 450 50.15 17.96 -33.17
N ALA A 451 50.66 19.17 -32.85
CA ALA A 451 50.19 20.09 -31.80
C ALA A 451 50.43 21.53 -32.30
N PRO A 452 49.88 22.59 -31.66
CA PRO A 452 50.76 23.38 -30.77
C PRO A 452 50.09 24.16 -29.60
N THR A 453 50.92 24.48 -28.58
CA THR A 453 50.97 25.69 -27.69
C THR A 453 49.70 26.49 -27.32
N GLY A 454 49.48 26.99 -26.08
CA GLY A 454 50.27 26.94 -24.83
C GLY A 454 50.56 28.33 -24.22
N ASN A 455 50.59 28.48 -22.88
CA ASN A 455 51.31 29.56 -22.15
C ASN A 455 51.26 29.42 -20.60
N SER A 456 52.35 29.79 -19.89
CA SER A 456 52.42 30.03 -18.42
C SER A 456 53.79 30.62 -18.02
N PRO A 457 53.82 31.68 -17.19
CA PRO A 457 54.74 31.78 -16.03
C PRO A 457 54.10 32.55 -14.83
N ALA A 458 54.61 32.68 -13.60
CA ALA A 458 55.57 31.99 -12.69
C ALA A 458 55.38 32.68 -11.28
N GLY A 459 55.84 32.24 -10.10
CA GLY A 459 56.69 31.14 -9.62
C GLY A 459 56.68 31.06 -8.06
N GLY A 460 57.54 30.24 -7.42
CA GLY A 460 57.62 30.03 -5.94
C GLY A 460 58.69 30.88 -5.22
N PRO A 461 59.43 30.41 -4.17
CA PRO A 461 59.46 29.07 -3.49
C PRO A 461 59.60 29.17 -1.91
N PRO A 462 60.38 28.35 -1.14
CA PRO A 462 60.15 26.95 -0.67
C PRO A 462 60.34 26.68 0.88
N TYR A 463 60.47 25.39 1.24
CA TYR A 463 60.88 24.72 2.52
C TYR A 463 59.75 24.18 3.45
N GLY A 464 59.78 22.94 3.98
CA GLY A 464 60.70 21.80 3.67
C GLY A 464 60.54 20.50 4.51
N SER A 465 61.16 19.41 3.99
CA SER A 465 61.67 18.17 4.64
C SER A 465 60.81 17.07 5.31
N SER A 466 61.01 15.81 4.84
CA SER A 466 61.08 14.49 5.57
C SER A 466 59.84 13.89 6.28
N ALA A 467 59.66 12.55 6.40
CA ALA A 467 60.26 11.36 5.76
C ALA A 467 59.36 10.09 5.98
N GLN A 468 59.75 8.93 5.44
CA GLN A 468 59.03 7.63 5.49
C GLN A 468 59.23 6.84 6.81
N ALA A 469 58.31 5.93 7.17
CA ALA A 469 58.54 4.46 7.15
C ALA A 469 57.42 3.58 7.80
N SER A 470 57.13 2.44 7.15
CA SER A 470 56.72 1.10 7.68
C SER A 470 55.59 0.88 8.73
N SER A 471 54.72 -0.10 8.43
CA SER A 471 53.88 -0.91 9.35
C SER A 471 54.42 -2.36 9.39
N PRO A 472 53.77 -3.43 9.96
CA PRO A 472 52.57 -3.58 10.83
C PRO A 472 52.95 -4.48 12.07
N PRO A 473 52.25 -5.56 12.56
CA PRO A 473 50.83 -6.01 12.55
C PRO A 473 50.27 -6.60 13.90
N ILE A 474 49.00 -7.08 13.90
CA ILE A 474 48.28 -7.97 14.88
C ILE A 474 48.18 -7.50 16.36
N SER A 475 47.32 -8.02 17.26
CA SER A 475 46.26 -9.08 17.24
C SER A 475 45.23 -8.88 18.37
N SER A 476 44.02 -9.43 18.22
CA SER A 476 42.95 -9.49 19.26
C SER A 476 43.08 -10.71 20.19
N PRO A 477 42.62 -10.61 21.46
CA PRO A 477 42.17 -11.75 22.26
C PRO A 477 40.67 -11.67 22.65
N PRO A 478 40.04 -12.76 23.17
CA PRO A 478 38.57 -12.91 23.18
C PRO A 478 37.90 -13.05 24.57
N TYR A 479 36.56 -13.15 24.56
CA TYR A 479 35.65 -13.82 25.51
C TYR A 479 36.08 -14.04 26.99
N GLY A 480 35.28 -13.51 27.92
CA GLY A 480 35.24 -13.95 29.33
C GLY A 480 34.19 -13.20 30.14
N GLY A 481 33.12 -13.87 30.57
CA GLY A 481 32.04 -13.26 31.37
C GLY A 481 32.24 -13.41 32.89
N GLY A 482 31.54 -12.60 33.68
CA GLY A 482 31.54 -12.73 35.15
C GLY A 482 30.99 -11.51 35.90
N THR A 483 29.67 -11.46 36.09
CA THR A 483 29.09 -10.76 37.25
C THR A 483 29.44 -11.56 38.51
N PRO A 484 29.76 -10.92 39.65
CA PRO A 484 28.70 -10.58 40.60
C PRO A 484 28.92 -9.29 41.42
N THR A 485 27.91 -8.89 42.21
CA THR A 485 27.97 -8.10 43.48
C THR A 485 28.99 -6.95 43.59
N GLY A 486 28.63 -5.69 43.84
CA GLY A 486 27.62 -5.22 44.79
C GLY A 486 28.29 -4.36 45.89
N ASN A 487 27.54 -3.40 46.46
CA ASN A 487 27.94 -2.46 47.53
C ASN A 487 28.97 -1.35 47.20
N SER A 488 28.46 -0.12 47.16
CA SER A 488 29.15 1.12 47.54
C SER A 488 29.69 1.04 48.99
N PRO A 489 30.67 1.87 49.43
CA PRO A 489 30.31 3.26 49.80
C PRO A 489 31.43 4.35 49.71
N ALA A 490 30.97 5.60 49.79
CA ALA A 490 31.59 6.78 50.43
C ALA A 490 32.98 7.33 50.02
N GLY A 491 33.02 8.67 49.82
CA GLY A 491 34.06 9.54 50.40
C GLY A 491 35.16 10.12 49.48
N GLY A 492 35.05 11.41 49.16
CA GLY A 492 36.20 12.32 48.94
C GLY A 492 36.21 13.40 50.04
N PRO A 493 36.80 14.61 49.85
CA PRO A 493 37.72 15.12 48.83
C PRO A 493 39.09 15.50 49.49
N PRO A 494 39.96 16.44 49.00
CA PRO A 494 39.72 17.91 49.07
C PRO A 494 40.40 18.80 47.96
N TYR A 495 40.27 20.13 48.13
CA TYR A 495 40.89 21.28 47.39
C TYR A 495 40.35 21.63 45.98
N GLY A 496 40.10 22.90 45.61
CA GLY A 496 39.74 24.08 46.45
C GLY A 496 40.27 25.47 46.02
N SER A 497 39.40 26.34 45.48
CA SER A 497 39.50 27.83 45.46
C SER A 497 38.28 28.43 44.72
N GLY A 498 37.62 29.52 45.11
CA GLY A 498 37.71 30.39 46.30
C GLY A 498 36.55 31.40 46.34
N ALA A 499 36.27 32.01 47.51
CA ALA A 499 35.17 32.98 47.74
C ALA A 499 35.71 34.38 48.15
N PRO A 500 34.87 35.43 48.24
CA PRO A 500 34.12 35.78 49.49
C PRO A 500 32.60 35.99 49.24
N ALA A 501 31.66 35.74 50.18
CA ALA A 501 31.40 36.29 51.54
C ALA A 501 30.75 37.71 51.51
N ASN A 502 29.75 38.09 52.33
CA ASN A 502 29.24 37.58 53.62
C ASN A 502 27.70 37.74 53.78
N GLY A 503 27.07 37.01 54.72
CA GLY A 503 25.74 37.36 55.29
C GLY A 503 24.83 36.18 55.65
N ALA A 504 24.40 36.06 56.91
CA ALA A 504 23.48 35.04 57.45
C ALA A 504 22.85 35.57 58.78
N PRO A 505 21.94 34.87 59.50
CA PRO A 505 21.25 33.60 59.19
C PRO A 505 19.72 33.59 59.47
N GLY A 506 19.05 32.47 59.15
CA GLY A 506 17.91 31.94 59.93
C GLY A 506 16.49 32.05 59.35
N GLY A 507 15.57 31.23 59.88
CA GLY A 507 14.12 31.31 59.65
C GLY A 507 13.48 30.06 59.03
N THR A 508 12.54 29.44 59.75
CA THR A 508 11.59 28.44 59.23
C THR A 508 10.21 29.05 58.96
N VAL A 509 9.31 28.22 58.39
CA VAL A 509 7.83 28.32 58.29
C VAL A 509 7.16 29.23 57.24
N ALA A 510 6.19 28.61 56.53
CA ALA A 510 4.84 29.10 56.14
C ALA A 510 4.60 30.17 55.03
N PHE A 511 3.92 29.71 53.97
CA PHE A 511 2.73 30.29 53.29
C PHE A 511 2.76 31.63 52.49
N SER A 512 2.25 31.53 51.24
CA SER A 512 1.25 32.41 50.57
C SER A 512 1.63 33.68 49.76
N ARG A 513 1.26 33.62 48.46
CA ARG A 513 0.65 34.65 47.57
C ARG A 513 1.33 36.01 47.28
N GLY A 514 1.71 36.20 46.00
CA GLY A 514 1.38 37.38 45.16
C GLY A 514 2.22 38.67 45.31
N ALA A 515 2.11 39.68 44.44
CA ALA A 515 1.44 39.80 43.11
C ALA A 515 1.86 41.11 42.36
N ALA A 516 1.48 41.22 41.07
CA ALA A 516 1.46 42.45 40.22
C ALA A 516 2.83 43.06 39.81
N THR A 517 3.00 43.95 38.82
CA THR A 517 2.10 44.82 37.97
C THR A 517 2.54 44.72 36.47
N VAL A 518 1.76 44.94 35.38
CA VAL A 518 0.65 45.89 35.01
C VAL A 518 1.20 47.33 34.77
N PRO A 519 0.85 48.12 33.71
CA PRO A 519 -0.39 48.21 32.88
C PRO A 519 -0.17 48.15 31.34
N GLY A 520 -1.15 48.31 30.43
CA GLY A 520 -2.63 48.38 30.55
C GLY A 520 -3.32 49.65 29.99
N ASN A 521 -4.34 49.51 29.11
CA ASN A 521 -5.45 50.49 28.92
C ASN A 521 -6.61 49.92 28.05
N ALA A 522 -7.82 50.50 28.11
CA ALA A 522 -9.05 49.97 27.48
C ALA A 522 -10.08 51.04 26.95
N PRO A 523 -11.42 51.04 27.24
CA PRO A 523 -12.43 50.71 26.20
C PRO A 523 -13.68 51.64 26.06
N THR A 524 -14.48 51.39 25.01
CA THR A 524 -15.89 51.84 24.74
C THR A 524 -16.52 50.94 23.65
N SER A 525 -17.84 50.83 23.41
CA SER A 525 -19.09 51.04 24.19
C SER A 525 -20.28 50.32 23.48
N GLY A 526 -21.47 50.22 24.11
CA GLY A 526 -22.67 49.54 23.54
C GLY A 526 -23.72 50.49 22.89
N PRO A 527 -24.81 49.93 22.30
CA PRO A 527 -26.06 49.73 23.07
C PRO A 527 -26.74 48.35 22.82
N ALA A 528 -27.96 48.14 23.35
CA ALA A 528 -28.71 46.88 23.32
C ALA A 528 -30.23 47.10 23.07
N TYR A 529 -31.03 46.03 22.84
CA TYR A 529 -32.36 45.81 23.47
C TYR A 529 -33.00 44.43 23.12
N GLN A 530 -33.58 43.77 24.14
CA GLN A 530 -34.70 42.78 24.23
C GLN A 530 -35.03 41.76 23.09
N GLY A 531 -35.43 40.50 23.38
CA GLY A 531 -35.47 39.77 24.67
C GLY A 531 -36.46 38.57 24.75
N ALA A 532 -36.29 37.72 25.79
CA ALA A 532 -37.20 36.67 26.32
C ALA A 532 -37.53 35.44 25.41
N ALA A 533 -37.91 34.25 25.91
CA ALA A 533 -38.25 33.82 27.28
C ALA A 533 -37.77 32.37 27.62
N THR A 534 -37.82 32.04 28.91
CA THR A 534 -37.42 30.78 29.58
C THR A 534 -38.39 29.59 29.43
N SER A 535 -37.90 28.35 29.57
CA SER A 535 -38.51 27.38 30.52
C SER A 535 -37.58 26.22 30.94
N THR A 536 -37.74 25.80 32.19
CA THR A 536 -36.97 24.83 32.98
C THR A 536 -37.36 23.35 32.79
N VAL A 537 -36.46 22.46 33.20
CA VAL A 537 -36.70 21.01 33.41
C VAL A 537 -37.02 20.72 34.88
N PRO A 538 -37.94 19.77 35.17
CA PRO A 538 -37.84 18.93 36.37
C PRO A 538 -38.01 17.41 36.07
N GLN A 539 -37.88 16.57 37.11
CA GLN A 539 -37.50 15.15 37.00
C GLN A 539 -38.50 14.17 37.67
N ALA A 540 -38.60 12.95 37.13
CA ALA A 540 -39.02 11.67 37.76
C ALA A 540 -40.48 11.47 38.28
N GLY A 541 -40.96 10.22 38.13
CA GLY A 541 -42.21 9.66 38.68
C GLY A 541 -42.53 8.31 38.02
N ALA A 542 -43.11 7.32 38.73
CA ALA A 542 -43.21 5.94 38.22
C ALA A 542 -44.47 5.14 38.63
N ALA A 543 -44.98 4.33 37.67
CA ALA A 543 -45.88 3.17 37.83
C ALA A 543 -47.31 3.45 38.39
N PRO A 544 -48.26 2.48 38.45
CA PRO A 544 -48.22 1.04 38.04
C PRO A 544 -49.47 0.52 37.24
N ILE A 545 -49.53 -0.82 37.02
CA ILE A 545 -50.71 -1.71 36.72
C ILE A 545 -51.57 -1.49 35.45
N SER A 546 -52.22 -2.50 34.81
CA SER A 546 -52.20 -3.99 34.89
C SER A 546 -52.91 -4.65 33.67
N GLY A 547 -52.78 -5.99 33.51
CA GLY A 547 -53.54 -6.83 32.55
C GLY A 547 -52.68 -7.34 31.37
N ALA A 548 -52.35 -8.62 31.15
CA ALA A 548 -52.96 -9.95 31.43
C ALA A 548 -53.98 -10.42 30.36
N GLY A 549 -53.60 -11.45 29.59
CA GLY A 549 -54.43 -12.14 28.60
C GLY A 549 -53.60 -13.06 27.69
N ALA A 550 -53.75 -14.38 27.84
CA ALA A 550 -53.06 -15.39 27.04
C ALA A 550 -54.05 -16.47 26.58
N VAL A 551 -53.85 -17.01 25.38
CA VAL A 551 -54.51 -18.23 24.88
C VAL A 551 -53.58 -18.97 23.91
N ASP A 552 -53.40 -20.27 24.12
CA ASP A 552 -52.83 -21.20 23.15
C ASP A 552 -53.90 -21.67 22.15
N ALA A 553 -53.50 -21.94 20.91
CA ALA A 553 -54.17 -22.91 20.04
C ALA A 553 -53.20 -23.44 18.97
N ALA A 554 -53.01 -24.77 18.92
CA ALA A 554 -52.35 -25.45 17.80
C ALA A 554 -53.37 -25.89 16.74
N PHE A 555 -52.90 -26.66 15.74
CA PHE A 555 -53.54 -27.02 14.45
C PHE A 555 -53.39 -25.96 13.34
N GLY A 556 -53.13 -26.32 12.08
CA GLY A 556 -52.77 -27.66 11.60
C GLY A 556 -52.94 -27.85 10.09
N GLY A 557 -51.82 -27.88 9.34
CA GLY A 557 -51.77 -28.33 7.94
C GLY A 557 -52.19 -27.30 6.89
N GLY A 558 -51.89 -27.62 5.61
CA GLY A 558 -52.34 -26.88 4.44
C GLY A 558 -51.40 -25.76 3.97
N ALA A 559 -50.65 -26.02 2.89
CA ALA A 559 -50.03 -24.94 2.11
C ALA A 559 -51.10 -24.30 1.20
N PRO A 560 -51.31 -22.97 1.22
CA PRO A 560 -52.11 -22.28 0.21
C PRO A 560 -51.42 -22.34 -1.15
N ALA A 561 -52.18 -22.63 -2.22
CA ALA A 561 -51.62 -22.69 -3.57
C ALA A 561 -51.27 -21.30 -4.12
N VAL A 562 -50.24 -21.24 -4.95
CA VAL A 562 -49.95 -20.08 -5.79
C VAL A 562 -51.10 -19.88 -6.80
N PRO A 563 -51.75 -18.71 -6.86
CA PRO A 563 -52.68 -18.41 -7.94
C PRO A 563 -51.92 -18.32 -9.26
N GLN A 564 -52.25 -19.17 -10.23
CA GLN A 564 -51.83 -18.96 -11.61
C GLN A 564 -52.73 -17.89 -12.24
N GLU A 565 -52.15 -16.77 -12.67
CA GLU A 565 -52.77 -15.91 -13.67
C GLU A 565 -51.95 -15.86 -14.97
N SER A 566 -52.69 -15.96 -16.07
CA SER A 566 -52.33 -15.81 -17.49
C SER A 566 -50.87 -15.49 -17.85
N ARG A 567 -50.20 -16.45 -18.52
CA ARG A 567 -49.06 -16.16 -19.40
C ARG A 567 -49.53 -15.32 -20.61
N PRO A 568 -48.87 -14.20 -20.95
CA PRO A 568 -49.02 -13.58 -22.26
C PRO A 568 -48.56 -14.50 -23.41
N TRP A 569 -49.19 -14.36 -24.56
CA TRP A 569 -48.95 -15.18 -25.76
C TRP A 569 -47.70 -14.69 -26.54
N PRO A 570 -46.85 -15.56 -27.08
CA PRO A 570 -45.69 -15.15 -27.88
C PRO A 570 -46.12 -14.61 -29.26
N PRO A 571 -45.48 -13.54 -29.78
CA PRO A 571 -45.81 -13.01 -31.11
C PRO A 571 -45.55 -14.06 -32.22
N PRO A 572 -46.32 -14.01 -33.33
CA PRO A 572 -46.28 -15.05 -34.35
C PRO A 572 -44.99 -15.05 -35.18
N PRO A 573 -44.58 -16.20 -35.75
CA PRO A 573 -43.40 -16.28 -36.60
C PRO A 573 -43.63 -15.62 -37.97
N LEU A 574 -42.71 -14.74 -38.37
CA LEU A 574 -42.64 -14.22 -39.74
C LEU A 574 -41.82 -15.17 -40.66
N PRO A 575 -42.03 -15.13 -41.99
CA PRO A 575 -41.80 -16.31 -42.83
C PRO A 575 -40.33 -16.64 -43.15
N GLY A 576 -40.06 -17.93 -43.39
CA GLY A 576 -38.73 -18.44 -43.70
C GLY A 576 -38.22 -18.15 -45.11
N ALA A 577 -36.89 -18.09 -45.25
CA ALA A 577 -36.21 -17.79 -46.51
C ALA A 577 -36.12 -19.00 -47.48
N PRO A 578 -36.05 -18.75 -48.81
CA PRO A 578 -35.54 -19.71 -49.78
C PRO A 578 -34.00 -19.85 -49.66
N LYS A 579 -33.43 -20.90 -50.28
CA LYS A 579 -32.08 -21.39 -49.99
C LYS A 579 -31.09 -21.15 -51.14
N ARG A 580 -29.79 -20.96 -50.78
CA ARG A 580 -28.55 -21.44 -51.42
C ARG A 580 -28.52 -21.62 -52.96
N ASN A 581 -27.48 -21.10 -53.64
CA ASN A 581 -26.30 -21.93 -54.02
C ASN A 581 -25.14 -21.14 -54.68
N LEU A 582 -24.02 -21.86 -54.88
CA LEU A 582 -22.71 -21.41 -55.38
C LEU A 582 -22.71 -21.08 -56.89
N GLY A 583 -21.74 -20.23 -57.32
CA GLY A 583 -21.04 -20.48 -58.60
C GLY A 583 -20.24 -19.34 -59.23
N LYS A 584 -18.91 -19.57 -59.40
CA LYS A 584 -18.02 -18.98 -60.44
C LYS A 584 -17.64 -17.48 -60.26
N ILE A 585 -16.49 -16.94 -60.71
CA ILE A 585 -15.31 -17.47 -61.44
C ILE A 585 -14.05 -16.55 -61.19
N LEU A 586 -12.83 -17.05 -61.50
CA LEU A 586 -11.46 -16.43 -61.65
C LEU A 586 -11.15 -14.98 -61.14
N MET A 587 -10.02 -14.63 -60.47
CA MET A 587 -8.55 -14.84 -60.67
C MET A 587 -7.84 -13.63 -61.36
N VAL A 588 -6.57 -13.37 -61.01
CA VAL A 588 -5.62 -12.35 -61.57
C VAL A 588 -5.86 -10.88 -61.09
N ALA A 589 -4.88 -9.96 -61.07
CA ALA A 589 -3.64 -9.84 -60.27
C ALA A 589 -2.90 -8.50 -60.55
N ALA A 590 -2.19 -7.96 -59.54
CA ALA A 590 -0.93 -7.17 -59.62
C ALA A 590 -0.80 -5.75 -60.26
N LEU A 591 -0.17 -4.86 -59.48
CA LEU A 591 0.91 -3.87 -59.80
C LEU A 591 0.65 -2.45 -60.44
N VAL A 592 1.15 -1.40 -59.74
CA VAL A 592 2.01 -0.25 -60.20
C VAL A 592 1.41 0.75 -61.24
N VAL A 593 1.74 2.06 -61.39
CA VAL A 593 2.70 3.11 -60.87
C VAL A 593 1.86 4.28 -60.28
N ALA A 594 2.24 5.27 -59.44
CA ALA A 594 3.47 5.90 -58.89
C ALA A 594 4.12 7.13 -59.61
N VAL A 595 4.21 8.25 -58.85
CA VAL A 595 5.04 9.50 -58.99
C VAL A 595 4.79 10.50 -60.14
N LEU A 596 4.54 11.77 -59.76
CA LEU A 596 5.07 13.09 -60.26
C LEU A 596 4.12 14.22 -59.77
N ALA A 597 4.43 15.48 -59.49
CA ALA A 597 5.59 16.26 -59.01
C ALA A 597 5.52 17.70 -59.59
N GLY A 598 5.34 18.72 -58.73
CA GLY A 598 5.60 20.13 -59.04
C GLY A 598 4.46 20.97 -59.67
N GLY A 599 4.36 22.25 -59.27
CA GLY A 599 3.47 23.24 -59.90
C GLY A 599 3.13 24.45 -59.02
N THR A 600 3.79 25.60 -59.22
CA THR A 600 3.45 26.89 -58.61
C THR A 600 2.54 27.73 -59.53
N THR A 601 1.84 28.74 -59.00
CA THR A 601 1.83 30.16 -59.47
C THR A 601 0.76 30.98 -58.70
N ALA A 602 0.89 32.31 -58.67
CA ALA A 602 0.07 33.24 -57.91
C ALA A 602 -1.33 33.52 -58.53
N GLY A 603 -2.22 34.12 -57.73
CA GLY A 603 -3.63 34.35 -58.08
C GLY A 603 -3.92 35.64 -58.88
N LEU A 604 -5.21 35.99 -58.96
CA LEU A 604 -5.68 37.19 -59.64
C LEU A 604 -6.82 37.88 -58.88
N ILE A 605 -6.90 39.20 -58.98
CA ILE A 605 -8.00 40.03 -58.50
C ILE A 605 -9.12 40.07 -59.55
N LEU A 606 -10.38 40.07 -59.13
CA LEU A 606 -11.49 40.56 -59.94
C LEU A 606 -12.36 41.56 -59.17
N ILE A 607 -12.61 42.70 -59.81
CA ILE A 607 -13.47 43.78 -59.33
C ILE A 607 -14.77 43.73 -60.14
N ASN A 608 -15.91 44.00 -59.51
CA ASN A 608 -17.00 44.68 -60.22
C ASN A 608 -17.68 45.73 -59.32
N LYS A 609 -18.49 46.60 -59.91
CA LYS A 609 -18.59 48.01 -59.51
C LYS A 609 -20.01 48.58 -59.68
N ASN A 610 -20.24 49.73 -59.03
CA ASN A 610 -21.42 50.62 -59.16
C ASN A 610 -22.71 50.09 -58.47
N ASN A 611 -23.69 50.92 -58.09
CA ASN A 611 -23.87 52.35 -58.42
C ASN A 611 -24.32 53.24 -57.23
N LYS A 612 -24.49 54.55 -57.48
CA LYS A 612 -24.65 55.65 -56.50
C LYS A 612 -26.07 56.27 -56.39
N ASP A 613 -26.18 57.22 -55.44
CA ASP A 613 -27.14 58.34 -55.32
C ASP A 613 -28.55 58.00 -54.73
N LYS A 614 -29.20 58.83 -53.88
CA LYS A 614 -28.80 60.08 -53.17
C LYS A 614 -29.73 60.43 -51.99
N ASP A 615 -29.40 61.51 -51.26
CA ASP A 615 -30.03 62.00 -50.02
C ASP A 615 -31.51 62.44 -50.10
N THR A 616 -32.20 62.37 -48.95
CA THR A 616 -33.05 63.47 -48.43
C THR A 616 -33.26 63.34 -46.91
N THR A 617 -33.69 64.43 -46.25
CA THR A 617 -33.54 64.65 -44.79
C THR A 617 -34.85 64.58 -43.98
N GLY A 618 -34.79 64.15 -42.71
CA GLY A 618 -35.80 64.57 -41.71
C GLY A 618 -35.85 63.82 -40.37
N GLY A 619 -35.61 64.53 -39.26
CA GLY A 619 -36.16 64.20 -37.92
C GLY A 619 -35.33 63.26 -37.01
N ALA A 620 -35.02 63.75 -35.80
CA ALA A 620 -34.52 63.01 -34.63
C ALA A 620 -35.50 63.25 -33.45
N PRO A 621 -35.36 62.65 -32.24
CA PRO A 621 -34.37 61.67 -31.71
C PRO A 621 -35.06 60.31 -31.38
N THR A 622 -34.52 59.29 -30.67
CA THR A 622 -33.50 59.16 -29.60
C THR A 622 -32.86 57.75 -29.62
N ALA A 623 -31.90 57.51 -28.70
CA ALA A 623 -31.30 56.23 -28.26
C ALA A 623 -29.90 55.90 -28.80
N THR A 624 -28.89 56.07 -27.94
CA THR A 624 -27.48 55.75 -28.19
C THR A 624 -27.26 54.23 -28.20
N THR A 625 -27.25 53.62 -29.38
CA THR A 625 -26.70 52.27 -29.56
C THR A 625 -25.19 52.36 -29.77
N ALA A 626 -24.42 52.14 -28.71
CA ALA A 626 -22.99 51.92 -28.83
C ALA A 626 -22.76 50.58 -29.56
N ALA A 627 -22.37 50.65 -30.83
CA ALA A 627 -22.06 49.47 -31.62
C ALA A 627 -20.75 48.84 -31.11
N VAL A 628 -20.86 47.94 -30.14
CA VAL A 628 -19.76 47.04 -29.76
C VAL A 628 -19.44 46.21 -31.00
N SER A 629 -18.26 46.45 -31.57
CA SER A 629 -17.74 45.55 -32.60
C SER A 629 -17.49 44.20 -31.93
N GLN A 630 -18.23 43.17 -32.34
CA GLN A 630 -17.80 41.81 -32.09
C GLN A 630 -16.49 41.61 -32.83
N ALA A 631 -15.37 41.71 -32.11
CA ALA A 631 -14.09 41.25 -32.59
C ALA A 631 -14.26 39.78 -33.00
N ALA A 632 -13.77 39.42 -34.18
CA ALA A 632 -13.78 38.03 -34.61
C ALA A 632 -12.97 37.22 -33.58
N VAL A 633 -13.64 36.37 -32.82
CA VAL A 633 -13.00 35.46 -31.86
C VAL A 633 -12.05 34.60 -32.66
N ASP A 634 -10.75 34.66 -32.35
CA ASP A 634 -9.76 33.79 -32.96
C ASP A 634 -10.16 32.33 -32.63
N PRO A 635 -10.45 31.47 -33.62
CA PRO A 635 -10.82 30.07 -33.37
C PRO A 635 -9.68 29.26 -32.76
N LEU A 636 -8.47 29.84 -32.65
CA LEU A 636 -7.29 29.29 -31.99
C LEU A 636 -6.97 29.98 -30.64
N ALA A 637 -7.87 30.80 -30.11
CA ALA A 637 -7.79 31.34 -28.74
C ALA A 637 -8.05 30.23 -27.70
N VAL A 638 -7.52 30.46 -26.48
CA VAL A 638 -7.88 29.66 -25.29
C VAL A 638 -9.20 30.20 -24.75
N PRO A 639 -10.16 29.36 -24.31
CA PRO A 639 -11.43 29.80 -23.72
C PRO A 639 -11.20 30.67 -22.49
N THR A 640 -11.88 31.80 -22.43
CA THR A 640 -11.83 32.74 -21.29
C THR A 640 -12.95 32.51 -20.28
N ASP A 641 -13.68 31.40 -20.36
CA ASP A 641 -14.56 30.93 -19.29
C ASP A 641 -13.74 30.75 -18.00
N THR A 642 -14.31 31.13 -16.86
CA THR A 642 -13.68 31.03 -15.55
C THR A 642 -13.26 29.59 -15.25
N MET A 643 -12.13 29.40 -14.57
CA MET A 643 -11.67 28.11 -14.09
C MET A 643 -11.55 28.16 -12.56
N LEU A 644 -12.01 27.10 -11.90
CA LEU A 644 -11.71 26.83 -10.49
C LEU A 644 -10.39 26.07 -10.40
N ILE A 645 -9.57 26.42 -9.42
CA ILE A 645 -8.32 25.73 -9.08
C ILE A 645 -8.23 25.55 -7.56
N ARG A 646 -7.62 24.45 -7.10
CA ARG A 646 -7.14 24.33 -5.73
C ARG A 646 -5.87 25.16 -5.58
N VAL A 647 -5.71 25.88 -4.46
CA VAL A 647 -4.49 26.57 -4.05
C VAL A 647 -4.14 26.17 -2.62
N ASP A 648 -2.95 25.64 -2.39
CA ASP A 648 -2.51 25.22 -1.06
C ASP A 648 -1.67 26.31 -0.37
N THR A 649 -1.99 26.61 0.90
CA THR A 649 -1.31 27.68 1.64
C THR A 649 0.13 27.26 2.01
N PRO A 650 1.15 28.12 1.76
CA PRO A 650 2.54 27.83 2.15
C PRO A 650 2.72 27.57 3.65
N GLY A 651 3.66 26.67 3.99
CA GLY A 651 4.03 26.36 5.37
C GLY A 651 3.38 25.10 5.97
N SER A 652 2.45 24.44 5.25
CA SER A 652 1.89 23.16 5.68
C SER A 652 2.73 21.97 5.18
N ALA A 653 2.99 21.00 6.07
CA ALA A 653 3.57 19.70 5.70
C ALA A 653 2.54 18.73 5.07
N PHE A 654 1.25 19.04 5.18
CA PHE A 654 0.14 18.32 4.57
C PHE A 654 -0.67 19.31 3.71
N PRO A 655 -0.72 19.18 2.37
CA PRO A 655 -1.31 20.21 1.52
C PRO A 655 -2.81 20.40 1.80
N ASP A 656 -3.54 19.30 1.93
CA ASP A 656 -5.02 19.28 1.94
C ASP A 656 -5.63 19.83 3.24
N LYS A 657 -4.82 20.09 4.27
CA LYS A 657 -5.28 20.73 5.53
C LYS A 657 -5.25 22.26 5.49
N ASN A 658 -4.71 22.86 4.43
CA ASN A 658 -4.67 24.32 4.22
C ASN A 658 -4.91 24.72 2.75
N SER A 659 -5.60 23.87 1.99
CA SER A 659 -6.10 24.17 0.64
C SER A 659 -7.29 25.13 0.67
N LYS A 660 -7.52 25.85 -0.43
CA LYS A 660 -8.74 26.60 -0.72
C LYS A 660 -9.02 26.59 -2.21
N ILE A 661 -10.26 26.88 -2.61
CA ILE A 661 -10.62 27.04 -4.02
C ILE A 661 -10.49 28.52 -4.44
N TYR A 662 -9.95 28.75 -5.63
CA TYR A 662 -9.84 30.06 -6.26
C TYR A 662 -10.50 30.05 -7.65
N GLN A 663 -11.11 31.17 -8.02
CA GLN A 663 -11.52 31.49 -9.38
C GLN A 663 -10.39 32.21 -10.13
N PHE A 664 -10.26 31.92 -11.43
CA PHE A 664 -9.22 32.44 -12.32
C PHE A 664 -9.75 32.53 -13.77
N THR A 665 -9.39 33.58 -14.50
CA THR A 665 -9.71 33.73 -15.93
C THR A 665 -8.50 33.34 -16.78
N PRO A 666 -8.58 32.37 -17.71
CA PRO A 666 -7.46 31.99 -18.57
C PRO A 666 -6.89 33.16 -19.38
N GLY A 667 -5.75 33.68 -18.93
CA GLY A 667 -5.05 34.83 -19.52
C GLY A 667 -4.88 36.03 -18.58
N GLU A 668 -5.56 36.06 -17.44
CA GLU A 668 -5.38 37.05 -16.37
C GLU A 668 -4.44 36.48 -15.30
N ASP A 669 -3.35 37.16 -14.95
CA ASP A 669 -2.37 36.62 -13.97
C ASP A 669 -2.90 36.54 -12.52
N THR A 670 -4.05 37.14 -12.24
CA THR A 670 -4.68 37.27 -10.91
C THR A 670 -5.65 36.12 -10.62
N ARG A 671 -5.59 35.60 -9.38
CA ARG A 671 -6.51 34.59 -8.84
C ARG A 671 -7.30 35.20 -7.66
N THR A 672 -8.60 34.98 -7.60
CA THR A 672 -9.47 35.44 -6.50
C THR A 672 -10.03 34.26 -5.72
N PRO A 673 -10.01 34.24 -4.37
CA PRO A 673 -10.62 33.16 -3.60
C PRO A 673 -12.09 32.97 -4.01
N LEU A 674 -12.53 31.73 -4.17
CA LEU A 674 -13.94 31.41 -4.39
C LEU A 674 -14.75 31.88 -3.16
N PRO A 675 -15.75 32.77 -3.32
CA PRO A 675 -16.64 33.12 -2.22
C PRO A 675 -17.27 31.86 -1.59
N GLY A 676 -17.36 31.83 -0.25
CA GLY A 676 -17.82 30.65 0.49
C GLY A 676 -16.77 29.52 0.66
N SER A 677 -15.61 29.58 0.01
CA SER A 677 -14.54 28.59 0.21
C SER A 677 -13.76 28.79 1.51
N GLY A 678 -13.50 27.69 2.21
CA GLY A 678 -12.76 27.61 3.48
C GLY A 678 -11.47 26.80 3.37
N PRO A 679 -10.64 26.79 4.43
CA PRO A 679 -9.49 25.90 4.52
C PRO A 679 -9.93 24.43 4.48
N GLY A 680 -9.24 23.59 3.71
CA GLY A 680 -9.56 22.16 3.56
C GLY A 680 -10.49 21.85 2.39
N ASP A 681 -10.91 22.85 1.62
CA ASP A 681 -11.67 22.63 0.39
C ASP A 681 -10.75 22.12 -0.73
N VAL A 682 -11.16 21.05 -1.42
CA VAL A 682 -10.46 20.39 -2.53
C VAL A 682 -11.45 19.96 -3.64
N LEU A 683 -10.90 19.55 -4.79
CA LEU A 683 -11.61 18.84 -5.87
C LEU A 683 -12.96 19.48 -6.31
N PRO A 684 -13.00 20.79 -6.63
CA PRO A 684 -14.26 21.48 -6.94
C PRO A 684 -14.80 21.10 -8.34
N LYS A 685 -16.12 20.95 -8.48
CA LYS A 685 -16.81 20.82 -9.77
C LYS A 685 -18.09 21.68 -9.84
N TRP A 686 -18.21 22.46 -10.91
CA TRP A 686 -19.43 23.20 -11.28
C TRP A 686 -20.60 22.26 -11.62
N SER A 687 -21.82 22.69 -11.30
CA SER A 687 -23.05 22.17 -11.89
C SER A 687 -23.10 22.52 -13.39
N HIS A 688 -23.81 21.72 -14.19
CA HIS A 688 -24.02 22.00 -15.61
C HIS A 688 -24.86 23.27 -15.84
N LYS A 689 -25.74 23.62 -14.89
CA LYS A 689 -26.43 24.92 -14.82
C LYS A 689 -25.54 26.11 -14.46
N ARG A 690 -24.28 25.87 -14.03
CA ARG A 690 -23.28 26.90 -13.68
C ARG A 690 -23.71 27.84 -12.53
N ASP A 691 -24.68 27.40 -11.73
CA ASP A 691 -25.27 28.13 -10.58
C ASP A 691 -24.76 27.62 -9.22
N GLN A 692 -24.22 26.40 -9.16
CA GLN A 692 -23.70 25.75 -7.96
C GLN A 692 -22.34 25.08 -8.21
N ILE A 693 -21.61 24.84 -7.13
CA ILE A 693 -20.32 24.15 -7.10
C ILE A 693 -20.40 23.08 -6.00
N ALA A 694 -20.07 21.85 -6.35
CA ALA A 694 -19.81 20.78 -5.39
C ALA A 694 -18.32 20.78 -5.04
N ILE A 695 -18.01 20.64 -3.76
CA ILE A 695 -16.66 20.71 -3.19
C ILE A 695 -16.46 19.51 -2.26
N THR A 696 -15.30 18.88 -2.31
CA THR A 696 -14.89 17.94 -1.25
C THR A 696 -14.19 18.73 -0.15
N HIS A 697 -14.63 18.61 1.09
CA HIS A 697 -14.07 19.36 2.22
C HIS A 697 -13.45 18.41 3.25
N VAL A 698 -12.20 18.67 3.63
CA VAL A 698 -11.40 17.81 4.51
C VAL A 698 -10.96 18.59 5.75
N ASN A 699 -11.35 18.12 6.93
CA ASN A 699 -11.09 18.78 8.21
C ASN A 699 -10.67 17.76 9.29
N GLY A 700 -9.36 17.54 9.40
CA GLY A 700 -8.79 16.58 10.33
C GLY A 700 -9.05 15.14 9.88
N ASP A 701 -9.91 14.43 10.62
CA ASP A 701 -10.44 13.10 10.28
C ASP A 701 -11.81 13.18 9.57
N HIS A 702 -12.48 14.34 9.55
CA HIS A 702 -13.75 14.53 8.85
C HIS A 702 -13.52 14.79 7.36
N SER A 703 -14.36 14.19 6.52
CA SER A 703 -14.39 14.43 5.07
C SER A 703 -15.85 14.46 4.62
N SER A 704 -16.22 15.52 3.91
CA SER A 704 -17.57 15.75 3.42
C SER A 704 -17.62 16.14 1.94
N ILE A 705 -18.82 16.03 1.36
CA ILE A 705 -19.20 16.75 0.15
C ILE A 705 -20.09 17.92 0.57
N ASP A 706 -19.67 19.12 0.19
CA ASP A 706 -20.40 20.38 0.39
C ASP A 706 -20.92 20.89 -0.97
N ILE A 707 -22.08 21.55 -0.96
CA ILE A 707 -22.54 22.39 -2.09
C ILE A 707 -22.49 23.85 -1.66
N VAL A 708 -22.05 24.72 -2.56
CA VAL A 708 -22.10 26.18 -2.43
C VAL A 708 -22.59 26.81 -3.74
N ASN A 709 -23.33 27.91 -3.67
CA ASN A 709 -23.77 28.64 -4.86
C ASN A 709 -22.60 29.39 -5.53
N ALA A 710 -22.73 29.72 -6.81
CA ALA A 710 -21.71 30.41 -7.60
C ALA A 710 -21.26 31.78 -7.04
N ASP A 711 -22.10 32.41 -6.21
CA ASP A 711 -21.83 33.67 -5.50
C ASP A 711 -21.23 33.49 -4.09
N GLY A 712 -21.03 32.24 -3.65
CA GLY A 712 -20.58 31.87 -2.31
C GLY A 712 -21.69 31.79 -1.26
N GLY A 713 -22.94 31.98 -1.65
CA GLY A 713 -24.10 31.81 -0.78
C GLY A 713 -24.44 30.34 -0.50
N ASP A 714 -25.25 30.14 0.54
CA ASP A 714 -25.95 28.88 0.83
C ASP A 714 -25.07 27.63 0.94
N ARG A 715 -23.81 27.77 1.43
CA ARG A 715 -22.93 26.62 1.66
C ARG A 715 -23.53 25.66 2.70
N HIS A 716 -23.67 24.39 2.32
CA HIS A 716 -24.13 23.32 3.21
C HIS A 716 -23.48 21.97 2.87
N GLU A 717 -23.28 21.14 3.89
CA GLU A 717 -22.88 19.73 3.75
C GLU A 717 -24.05 18.92 3.17
N VAL A 718 -23.76 18.04 2.22
CA VAL A 718 -24.75 17.13 1.59
C VAL A 718 -24.40 15.65 1.72
N ALA A 719 -23.15 15.31 2.06
CA ALA A 719 -22.76 13.96 2.46
C ALA A 719 -21.58 13.97 3.43
N ASP A 720 -21.68 13.16 4.48
CA ASP A 720 -20.64 12.85 5.47
C ASP A 720 -19.80 11.62 5.07
N ASP A 721 -18.67 11.36 5.74
CA ASP A 721 -17.79 10.20 5.50
C ASP A 721 -17.43 10.00 4.01
N ALA A 722 -17.26 11.13 3.31
CA ALA A 722 -17.31 11.23 1.86
C ALA A 722 -16.21 12.13 1.28
N GLY A 723 -15.76 11.82 0.07
CA GLY A 723 -14.71 12.55 -0.62
C GLY A 723 -14.35 11.91 -1.96
N GLY A 724 -13.06 11.89 -2.28
CA GLY A 724 -12.60 11.64 -3.65
C GLY A 724 -13.00 12.79 -4.57
N ARG A 725 -12.95 12.59 -5.88
CA ARG A 725 -13.48 13.58 -6.84
C ARG A 725 -15.00 13.46 -6.90
N VAL A 726 -15.70 14.58 -6.71
CA VAL A 726 -17.16 14.69 -6.87
C VAL A 726 -17.54 15.03 -8.30
N ALA A 727 -18.65 14.49 -8.81
CA ALA A 727 -19.18 14.79 -10.14
C ALA A 727 -20.71 14.94 -10.15
N TRP A 728 -21.21 15.94 -10.89
CA TRP A 728 -22.63 16.13 -11.14
C TRP A 728 -23.16 15.17 -12.21
N SER A 729 -24.41 14.75 -12.05
CA SER A 729 -25.18 14.10 -13.12
C SER A 729 -25.67 15.11 -14.14
N ALA A 730 -25.90 14.68 -15.39
CA ALA A 730 -26.22 15.56 -16.53
C ALA A 730 -27.52 16.41 -16.42
N ASP A 731 -28.31 16.27 -15.36
CA ASP A 731 -29.49 17.10 -15.04
C ASP A 731 -29.34 17.91 -13.73
N ASP A 732 -28.15 17.85 -13.11
CA ASP A 732 -27.79 18.31 -11.76
C ASP A 732 -28.72 17.83 -10.64
N SER A 733 -29.43 16.70 -10.80
CA SER A 733 -30.29 16.15 -9.73
C SER A 733 -29.52 15.28 -8.72
N LYS A 734 -28.30 14.87 -9.05
CA LYS A 734 -27.48 13.91 -8.29
C LYS A 734 -25.99 14.22 -8.34
N LEU A 735 -25.28 13.82 -7.29
CA LEU A 735 -23.82 13.77 -7.23
C LEU A 735 -23.33 12.33 -7.20
N ALA A 736 -22.23 12.03 -7.89
CA ALA A 736 -21.39 10.85 -7.66
C ALA A 736 -20.11 11.24 -6.92
N PHE A 737 -19.65 10.39 -6.01
CA PHE A 737 -18.50 10.63 -5.11
C PHE A 737 -18.10 9.32 -4.42
N MET A 738 -16.97 9.32 -3.71
CA MET A 738 -16.61 8.21 -2.83
C MET A 738 -17.23 8.41 -1.44
N LYS A 739 -17.94 7.40 -0.92
CA LYS A 739 -18.38 7.35 0.50
C LYS A 739 -17.94 6.04 1.12
N LYS A 740 -17.62 6.07 2.41
CA LYS A 740 -17.31 4.88 3.22
C LYS A 740 -18.58 4.08 3.54
N PHE A 741 -18.54 2.78 3.28
CA PHE A 741 -19.53 1.78 3.72
C PHE A 741 -18.77 0.57 4.28
N ASP A 742 -19.07 0.13 5.50
CA ASP A 742 -18.39 -0.98 6.20
C ASP A 742 -16.85 -0.85 6.15
N ASP A 743 -16.37 0.37 6.45
CA ASP A 743 -14.98 0.84 6.39
C ASP A 743 -14.26 0.71 5.03
N VAL A 744 -15.02 0.54 3.94
CA VAL A 744 -14.51 0.52 2.56
C VAL A 744 -15.04 1.71 1.78
N ASN A 745 -14.16 2.45 1.10
CA ASN A 745 -14.57 3.51 0.17
C ASN A 745 -15.24 2.90 -1.07
N GLN A 746 -16.46 3.34 -1.37
CA GLN A 746 -17.28 2.90 -2.50
C GLN A 746 -17.79 4.10 -3.29
N ILE A 747 -17.99 3.92 -4.59
CA ILE A 747 -18.71 4.88 -5.41
C ILE A 747 -20.18 4.88 -4.97
N ALA A 748 -20.63 6.06 -4.53
CA ALA A 748 -22.01 6.33 -4.17
C ALA A 748 -22.63 7.33 -5.15
N VAL A 749 -23.97 7.36 -5.17
CA VAL A 749 -24.74 8.45 -5.78
C VAL A 749 -25.77 8.98 -4.79
N LEU A 750 -25.71 10.27 -4.50
CA LEU A 750 -26.69 11.02 -3.71
C LEU A 750 -27.78 11.59 -4.63
N ASN A 751 -29.05 11.44 -4.25
CA ASN A 751 -30.16 12.18 -4.85
C ASN A 751 -30.40 13.49 -4.09
N LEU A 752 -30.13 14.64 -4.73
CA LEU A 752 -30.22 15.96 -4.08
C LEU A 752 -31.66 16.36 -3.73
N GLN A 753 -32.68 15.74 -4.36
CA GLN A 753 -34.08 16.01 -4.03
C GLN A 753 -34.56 15.27 -2.76
N THR A 754 -33.99 14.11 -2.45
CA THR A 754 -34.50 13.23 -1.37
C THR A 754 -33.51 12.99 -0.23
N GLY A 755 -32.22 13.29 -0.43
CA GLY A 755 -31.16 12.92 0.52
C GLY A 755 -30.71 11.44 0.42
N ASP A 756 -31.32 10.64 -0.46
CA ASP A 756 -31.00 9.21 -0.57
C ASP A 756 -29.59 8.99 -1.15
N VAL A 757 -28.70 8.36 -0.39
CA VAL A 757 -27.40 7.90 -0.87
C VAL A 757 -27.50 6.42 -1.28
N LYS A 758 -27.22 6.13 -2.55
CA LYS A 758 -27.19 4.78 -3.12
C LYS A 758 -25.74 4.35 -3.38
N GLN A 759 -25.28 3.33 -2.68
CA GLN A 759 -24.05 2.58 -2.99
C GLN A 759 -24.15 1.93 -4.39
N LEU A 760 -23.12 2.09 -5.23
CA LEU A 760 -23.03 1.46 -6.56
C LEU A 760 -21.96 0.38 -6.66
N THR A 761 -20.94 0.40 -5.79
CA THR A 761 -19.85 -0.59 -5.76
C THR A 761 -19.75 -1.27 -4.40
N PHE A 762 -19.28 -2.51 -4.36
CA PHE A 762 -19.34 -3.40 -3.20
C PHE A 762 -18.02 -4.15 -2.94
N SER A 763 -17.16 -4.29 -3.95
CA SER A 763 -15.85 -4.93 -3.82
C SER A 763 -14.90 -4.14 -2.91
N LYS A 764 -14.00 -4.83 -2.19
CA LYS A 764 -12.93 -4.22 -1.39
C LYS A 764 -11.70 -3.78 -2.23
N THR A 765 -11.82 -3.77 -3.56
CA THR A 765 -10.75 -3.34 -4.46
C THR A 765 -10.67 -1.81 -4.48
N LEU A 766 -9.48 -1.22 -4.30
CA LEU A 766 -9.29 0.23 -4.28
C LEU A 766 -9.77 0.88 -5.60
N LYS A 767 -10.53 1.96 -5.48
CA LYS A 767 -11.17 2.68 -6.58
C LYS A 767 -11.39 4.15 -6.19
N ASP A 768 -11.33 5.08 -7.14
CA ASP A 768 -11.64 6.51 -6.93
C ASP A 768 -11.94 7.21 -8.28
N ASP A 769 -12.10 8.54 -8.23
CA ASP A 769 -12.37 9.46 -9.35
C ASP A 769 -13.66 9.15 -10.12
N ALA A 770 -14.78 9.10 -9.38
CA ALA A 770 -16.11 8.92 -9.94
C ALA A 770 -16.54 10.12 -10.81
N MET A 771 -16.60 9.91 -12.13
CA MET A 771 -16.99 10.92 -13.12
C MET A 771 -18.19 10.47 -13.96
N TRP A 772 -19.33 11.16 -13.85
CA TRP A 772 -20.54 10.89 -14.64
C TRP A 772 -20.31 11.03 -16.15
N SER A 773 -21.02 10.23 -16.94
CA SER A 773 -21.12 10.44 -18.38
C SER A 773 -22.00 11.64 -18.74
N PRO A 774 -21.67 12.41 -19.81
CA PRO A 774 -22.50 13.49 -20.31
C PRO A 774 -23.93 13.08 -20.70
N ASP A 775 -24.18 11.77 -20.88
CA ASP A 775 -25.48 11.21 -21.24
C ASP A 775 -26.30 10.66 -20.04
N GLY A 776 -25.78 10.79 -18.82
CA GLY A 776 -26.46 10.46 -17.56
C GLY A 776 -26.72 8.96 -17.32
N LYS A 777 -25.97 8.05 -17.96
CA LYS A 777 -26.19 6.59 -17.84
C LYS A 777 -25.10 5.83 -17.09
N SER A 778 -23.90 6.40 -16.97
CA SER A 778 -22.74 5.71 -16.44
C SER A 778 -21.82 6.62 -15.63
N ILE A 779 -20.87 6.01 -14.93
CA ILE A 779 -19.79 6.65 -14.19
C ILE A 779 -18.47 6.01 -14.61
N LEU A 780 -17.51 6.81 -15.09
CA LEU A 780 -16.10 6.42 -15.18
C LEU A 780 -15.46 6.49 -13.80
N TYR A 781 -14.48 5.64 -13.58
CA TYR A 781 -13.65 5.59 -12.39
C TYR A 781 -12.39 4.78 -12.66
N TRP A 782 -11.34 4.92 -11.85
CA TRP A 782 -10.22 3.97 -11.87
C TRP A 782 -10.39 2.89 -10.80
N LEU A 783 -9.88 1.70 -11.08
CA LEU A 783 -9.91 0.53 -10.21
C LEU A 783 -8.53 -0.15 -10.20
N ASN A 784 -7.92 -0.28 -9.02
CA ASN A 784 -6.63 -0.96 -8.85
C ASN A 784 -6.84 -2.48 -8.81
N LYS A 785 -6.91 -3.10 -9.99
CA LYS A 785 -7.17 -4.54 -10.13
C LYS A 785 -5.85 -5.31 -10.25
N GLY A 786 -5.26 -5.59 -9.09
CA GLY A 786 -4.03 -6.39 -8.99
C GLY A 786 -2.78 -5.59 -9.34
N GLY A 787 -2.49 -4.57 -8.53
CA GLY A 787 -1.29 -3.73 -8.65
C GLY A 787 -1.39 -2.63 -9.71
N THR A 788 -2.22 -2.81 -10.75
CA THR A 788 -2.41 -1.82 -11.82
C THR A 788 -3.77 -1.13 -11.72
N LYS A 789 -3.77 0.21 -11.64
CA LYS A 789 -4.96 1.06 -11.83
C LYS A 789 -5.39 1.02 -13.30
N GLN A 790 -6.65 0.76 -13.56
CA GLN A 790 -7.24 0.76 -14.91
C GLN A 790 -8.60 1.45 -14.88
N ILE A 791 -9.00 2.10 -15.97
CA ILE A 791 -10.27 2.83 -16.07
C ILE A 791 -11.40 1.86 -16.43
N TYR A 792 -12.53 2.00 -15.73
CA TYR A 792 -13.75 1.25 -15.98
C TYR A 792 -14.97 2.19 -16.04
N GLU A 793 -15.99 1.77 -16.78
CA GLU A 793 -17.30 2.42 -16.86
C GLU A 793 -18.37 1.56 -16.16
N LEU A 794 -19.00 2.10 -15.10
CA LEU A 794 -20.09 1.47 -14.37
C LEU A 794 -21.44 2.00 -14.84
N ASN A 795 -22.36 1.09 -15.22
CA ASN A 795 -23.74 1.48 -15.54
C ASN A 795 -24.54 1.76 -14.25
N VAL A 796 -25.14 2.95 -14.12
CA VAL A 796 -25.78 3.38 -12.85
C VAL A 796 -27.14 2.71 -12.62
N ALA A 797 -27.84 2.32 -13.69
CA ALA A 797 -29.13 1.63 -13.62
C ALA A 797 -28.99 0.16 -13.20
N ASN A 798 -27.93 -0.52 -13.66
CA ASN A 798 -27.62 -1.92 -13.35
C ASN A 798 -26.13 -2.06 -13.00
N PRO A 799 -25.71 -1.57 -11.81
CA PRO A 799 -24.31 -1.58 -11.41
C PRO A 799 -23.82 -3.02 -11.22
N LYS A 800 -22.82 -3.39 -11.99
CA LYS A 800 -22.14 -4.69 -11.95
C LYS A 800 -20.65 -4.43 -11.96
N GLU A 801 -19.98 -4.64 -10.83
CA GLU A 801 -18.53 -4.54 -10.79
C GLU A 801 -17.84 -5.63 -11.63
N PRO A 802 -16.67 -5.35 -12.22
CA PRO A 802 -15.95 -4.07 -12.21
C PRO A 802 -16.41 -3.07 -13.29
N GLY A 803 -17.61 -3.21 -13.86
CA GLY A 803 -18.06 -2.41 -15.01
C GLY A 803 -17.47 -2.90 -16.34
N ARG A 804 -17.59 -2.10 -17.41
CA ARG A 804 -16.85 -2.34 -18.65
C ARG A 804 -15.46 -1.72 -18.50
N GLN A 805 -14.41 -2.50 -18.71
CA GLN A 805 -13.04 -1.99 -18.78
C GLN A 805 -12.86 -1.09 -20.01
N VAL A 806 -12.21 0.07 -19.83
CA VAL A 806 -11.94 1.05 -20.90
C VAL A 806 -10.46 1.01 -21.30
N THR A 807 -9.53 1.03 -20.34
CA THR A 807 -8.09 0.89 -20.61
C THR A 807 -7.60 -0.54 -20.33
N GLY A 808 -6.77 -1.08 -21.23
CA GLY A 808 -6.18 -2.41 -21.10
C GLY A 808 -4.82 -2.40 -20.37
N PRO A 809 -4.31 -3.56 -19.89
CA PRO A 809 -2.99 -3.64 -19.23
C PRO A 809 -1.83 -3.17 -20.12
N ASP A 810 -1.99 -3.25 -21.44
CA ASP A 810 -1.09 -2.72 -22.46
C ASP A 810 -0.99 -1.18 -22.46
N VAL A 811 -2.01 -0.50 -21.96
CA VAL A 811 -1.97 0.95 -21.72
C VAL A 811 -1.06 1.29 -20.54
N GLY A 812 -0.90 0.40 -19.55
CA GLY A 812 -0.23 0.71 -18.27
C GLY A 812 -1.18 1.37 -17.26
N PRO A 813 -0.69 1.86 -16.10
CA PRO A 813 -1.54 2.41 -15.05
C PRO A 813 -2.25 3.70 -15.50
N ALA A 814 -3.55 3.80 -15.24
CA ALA A 814 -4.41 4.89 -15.69
C ALA A 814 -5.33 5.43 -14.57
N ASN A 815 -5.26 6.75 -14.34
CA ASN A 815 -5.88 7.48 -13.23
C ASN A 815 -6.65 8.73 -13.72
N ASP A 816 -7.27 9.47 -12.81
CA ASP A 816 -7.85 10.81 -13.03
C ASP A 816 -8.80 10.93 -14.27
N PRO A 817 -9.63 9.91 -14.61
CA PRO A 817 -10.34 9.87 -15.89
C PRO A 817 -11.33 11.03 -16.07
N VAL A 818 -11.34 11.65 -17.25
CA VAL A 818 -12.36 12.66 -17.62
C VAL A 818 -12.91 12.45 -19.03
N TYR A 819 -14.24 12.38 -19.13
CA TYR A 819 -14.97 12.41 -20.39
C TYR A 819 -14.74 13.70 -21.16
N SER A 820 -14.60 13.60 -22.49
CA SER A 820 -14.80 14.73 -23.40
C SER A 820 -16.25 15.25 -23.32
N PRO A 821 -16.55 16.52 -23.67
CA PRO A 821 -17.90 17.08 -23.57
C PRO A 821 -18.97 16.35 -24.40
N ASP A 822 -18.57 15.65 -25.46
CA ASP A 822 -19.43 14.80 -26.30
C ASP A 822 -19.52 13.33 -25.83
N GLY A 823 -18.77 12.95 -24.78
CA GLY A 823 -18.70 11.60 -24.23
C GLY A 823 -17.97 10.56 -25.08
N SER A 824 -17.37 10.93 -26.22
CA SER A 824 -16.74 9.97 -27.15
C SER A 824 -15.35 9.49 -26.72
N GLN A 825 -14.63 10.31 -25.94
CA GLN A 825 -13.23 10.12 -25.60
C GLN A 825 -13.01 10.35 -24.09
N VAL A 826 -11.90 9.82 -23.59
CA VAL A 826 -11.46 9.95 -22.19
C VAL A 826 -10.01 10.45 -22.20
N LEU A 827 -9.74 11.52 -21.45
CA LEU A 827 -8.38 11.87 -21.02
C LEU A 827 -8.11 11.28 -19.65
N PHE A 828 -6.86 10.90 -19.40
CA PHE A 828 -6.45 10.30 -18.14
C PHE A 828 -4.97 10.54 -17.87
N THR A 829 -4.60 10.50 -16.58
CA THR A 829 -3.21 10.52 -16.15
C THR A 829 -2.63 9.12 -16.23
N ARG A 830 -1.49 8.96 -16.89
CA ARG A 830 -0.75 7.70 -17.01
C ARG A 830 0.53 7.76 -16.20
N GLU A 831 0.69 6.83 -15.26
CA GLU A 831 1.94 6.69 -14.49
C GLU A 831 3.04 6.06 -15.37
N LEU A 832 4.29 6.49 -15.19
CA LEU A 832 5.47 5.98 -15.90
C LEU A 832 6.43 5.28 -14.93
N GLU A 833 7.26 4.37 -15.45
CA GLU A 833 8.33 3.73 -14.66
C GLU A 833 9.56 4.64 -14.55
N GLY A 834 10.11 4.80 -13.33
CA GLY A 834 11.34 5.55 -13.05
C GLY A 834 11.12 6.81 -12.21
N ASP A 835 12.17 7.61 -12.06
CA ASP A 835 12.19 8.78 -11.15
C ASP A 835 11.34 9.98 -11.62
N ASN A 836 10.73 9.91 -12.81
CA ASN A 836 9.77 10.90 -13.32
C ASN A 836 8.87 10.28 -14.43
N PRO A 837 7.62 10.76 -14.63
CA PRO A 837 6.73 11.23 -13.56
C PRO A 837 5.24 10.84 -13.71
N SER A 838 4.57 11.30 -14.78
CA SER A 838 3.28 10.89 -15.35
C SER A 838 2.97 11.76 -16.58
N ASP A 839 2.17 11.25 -17.53
CA ASP A 839 1.72 11.93 -18.75
C ASP A 839 0.19 12.07 -18.79
N ILE A 840 -0.34 13.01 -19.58
CA ILE A 840 -1.75 12.94 -20.03
C ILE A 840 -1.85 12.09 -21.31
N TRP A 841 -2.75 11.11 -21.28
CA TRP A 841 -3.08 10.21 -22.37
C TRP A 841 -4.56 10.29 -22.73
N GLN A 842 -4.88 9.85 -23.94
CA GLN A 842 -6.24 9.81 -24.48
C GLN A 842 -6.60 8.39 -24.96
N VAL A 843 -7.86 7.99 -24.78
CA VAL A 843 -8.45 6.77 -25.33
C VAL A 843 -9.91 7.04 -25.75
N GLY A 844 -10.44 6.31 -26.73
CA GLY A 844 -11.88 6.29 -27.01
C GLY A 844 -12.66 5.62 -25.87
N ILE A 845 -13.93 5.98 -25.65
CA ILE A 845 -14.75 5.35 -24.60
C ILE A 845 -14.96 3.84 -24.82
N ASP A 846 -14.82 3.35 -26.05
CA ASP A 846 -14.83 1.93 -26.41
C ASP A 846 -13.49 1.21 -26.14
N GLY A 847 -12.46 1.92 -25.66
CA GLY A 847 -11.09 1.44 -25.46
C GLY A 847 -10.19 1.57 -26.70
N SER A 848 -10.65 2.20 -27.78
CA SER A 848 -9.88 2.33 -29.02
C SER A 848 -8.82 3.44 -28.96
N ASN A 849 -7.75 3.28 -29.75
CA ASN A 849 -6.69 4.27 -29.97
C ASN A 849 -6.07 4.92 -28.70
N PRO A 850 -5.62 4.13 -27.69
CA PRO A 850 -4.91 4.67 -26.54
C PRO A 850 -3.57 5.29 -26.96
N HIS A 851 -3.35 6.58 -26.70
CA HIS A 851 -2.12 7.28 -27.06
C HIS A 851 -1.78 8.47 -26.15
N ARG A 852 -0.50 8.84 -26.12
CA ARG A 852 0.06 9.99 -25.39
C ARG A 852 -0.34 11.30 -26.07
N VAL A 853 -0.83 12.29 -25.32
CA VAL A 853 -1.17 13.63 -25.86
C VAL A 853 -0.31 14.77 -25.30
N THR A 854 0.30 14.61 -24.11
CA THR A 854 1.34 15.51 -23.60
C THR A 854 2.69 14.78 -23.51
N SER A 855 3.81 15.50 -23.65
CA SER A 855 5.14 14.86 -23.67
C SER A 855 6.23 15.65 -22.95
N ASN A 856 5.90 16.24 -21.80
CA ASN A 856 6.86 16.97 -21.00
C ASN A 856 7.72 16.02 -20.13
N PRO A 857 8.96 16.37 -19.75
CA PRO A 857 9.72 15.63 -18.75
C PRO A 857 9.28 15.88 -17.29
N ALA A 858 8.44 16.89 -17.01
CA ALA A 858 7.84 17.13 -15.68
C ALA A 858 6.53 16.34 -15.48
N ARG A 859 6.07 16.17 -14.22
CA ARG A 859 4.82 15.44 -13.92
C ARG A 859 3.61 16.16 -14.48
N GLU A 860 2.76 15.43 -15.20
CA GLU A 860 1.50 15.92 -15.76
C GLU A 860 0.33 15.08 -15.22
N MET A 861 -0.65 15.72 -14.57
CA MET A 861 -1.77 15.08 -13.88
C MET A 861 -3.07 15.92 -13.93
N ASP A 862 -4.17 15.42 -13.36
CA ASP A 862 -5.45 16.16 -13.23
C ASP A 862 -5.96 16.80 -14.55
N PRO A 863 -6.18 16.01 -15.62
CA PRO A 863 -6.76 16.55 -16.84
C PRO A 863 -8.21 17.03 -16.62
N THR A 864 -8.57 18.13 -17.28
CA THR A 864 -9.95 18.58 -17.48
C THR A 864 -10.10 19.13 -18.91
N TRP A 865 -11.25 18.88 -19.53
CA TRP A 865 -11.57 19.48 -20.83
C TRP A 865 -12.03 20.93 -20.70
N SER A 866 -11.89 21.70 -21.79
CA SER A 866 -12.66 22.92 -21.99
C SER A 866 -14.12 22.60 -22.40
N PRO A 867 -15.08 23.51 -22.16
CA PRO A 867 -16.50 23.28 -22.53
C PRO A 867 -16.72 23.06 -24.03
N ASP A 868 -15.84 23.60 -24.87
CA ASP A 868 -15.90 23.46 -26.33
C ASP A 868 -15.15 22.23 -26.89
N GLY A 869 -14.49 21.45 -26.01
CA GLY A 869 -13.74 20.24 -26.36
C GLY A 869 -12.48 20.46 -27.21
N LYS A 870 -12.07 21.70 -27.51
CA LYS A 870 -10.89 21.98 -28.34
C LYS A 870 -9.58 22.04 -27.55
N TRP A 871 -9.69 22.23 -26.24
CA TRP A 871 -8.56 22.37 -25.32
C TRP A 871 -8.75 21.43 -24.13
N PHE A 872 -7.64 21.11 -23.48
CA PHE A 872 -7.64 20.53 -22.14
C PHE A 872 -6.64 21.27 -21.27
N ALA A 873 -6.97 21.42 -19.99
CA ALA A 873 -6.07 21.92 -18.96
C ALA A 873 -5.65 20.77 -18.05
N PHE A 874 -4.45 20.88 -17.48
CA PHE A 874 -3.83 19.87 -16.62
C PHE A 874 -2.82 20.53 -15.68
N VAL A 875 -2.41 19.82 -14.64
CA VAL A 875 -1.39 20.27 -13.68
C VAL A 875 -0.03 19.80 -14.17
N ARG A 876 0.97 20.68 -14.19
CA ARG A 876 2.38 20.38 -14.52
C ARG A 876 3.33 20.90 -13.45
N GLY A 877 4.17 20.02 -12.91
CA GLY A 877 5.23 20.34 -11.93
C GLY A 877 5.44 19.24 -10.90
N ASP A 878 6.30 19.46 -9.91
CA ASP A 878 6.32 18.59 -8.72
C ASP A 878 5.17 18.95 -7.75
N TYR A 879 5.10 18.31 -6.58
CA TYR A 879 4.09 18.67 -5.57
C TYR A 879 4.47 19.91 -4.73
N ALA A 880 5.65 20.50 -4.94
CA ALA A 880 6.13 21.66 -4.18
C ALA A 880 5.78 22.98 -4.88
N GLU A 881 5.88 23.04 -6.20
CA GLU A 881 5.53 24.20 -7.06
C GLU A 881 4.80 23.79 -8.37
N PRO A 882 3.65 23.08 -8.33
CA PRO A 882 2.86 22.74 -9.52
C PRO A 882 2.16 23.96 -10.12
N THR A 883 2.01 23.96 -11.45
CA THR A 883 1.37 25.03 -12.26
C THR A 883 0.25 24.45 -13.13
N VAL A 884 -0.77 25.25 -13.47
CA VAL A 884 -1.80 24.81 -14.43
C VAL A 884 -1.39 25.19 -15.85
N VAL A 885 -1.47 24.23 -16.77
CA VAL A 885 -1.13 24.35 -18.19
C VAL A 885 -2.35 24.01 -19.04
N VAL A 886 -2.46 24.61 -20.23
CA VAL A 886 -3.48 24.29 -21.24
C VAL A 886 -2.84 23.94 -22.58
N GLN A 887 -3.39 22.96 -23.29
CA GLN A 887 -2.90 22.49 -24.60
C GLN A 887 -4.06 21.98 -25.47
N ARG A 888 -3.81 21.81 -26.78
CA ARG A 888 -4.71 21.11 -27.70
C ARG A 888 -4.27 19.66 -27.91
N LEU A 889 -5.19 18.79 -28.31
CA LEU A 889 -4.92 17.36 -28.57
C LEU A 889 -3.86 17.10 -29.66
N ASP A 890 -3.65 18.05 -30.57
CA ASP A 890 -2.59 17.99 -31.60
C ASP A 890 -1.19 18.36 -31.05
N GLY A 891 -1.07 18.54 -29.73
CA GLY A 891 0.13 18.98 -29.02
C GLY A 891 0.43 20.48 -29.17
N THR A 892 -0.36 21.24 -29.93
CA THR A 892 -0.06 22.64 -30.25
C THR A 892 -0.77 23.63 -29.32
N GLY A 893 -0.32 24.90 -29.39
CA GLY A 893 -0.97 26.02 -28.70
C GLY A 893 -0.72 26.09 -27.18
N GLU A 894 0.18 25.27 -26.63
CA GLU A 894 0.47 25.16 -25.20
C GLU A 894 0.70 26.53 -24.52
N LYS A 895 0.07 26.74 -23.36
CA LYS A 895 0.31 27.91 -22.49
C LYS A 895 0.27 27.50 -21.03
N VAL A 896 1.23 28.00 -20.25
CA VAL A 896 1.13 28.02 -18.79
C VAL A 896 0.07 29.07 -18.40
N LEU A 897 -0.98 28.63 -17.72
CA LEU A 897 -2.08 29.50 -17.27
C LEU A 897 -1.73 30.21 -15.96
N THR A 898 -1.17 29.49 -15.00
CA THR A 898 -0.82 30.06 -13.69
C THR A 898 0.68 30.20 -13.49
N LYS A 899 1.12 31.34 -12.95
CA LYS A 899 2.53 31.71 -12.77
C LYS A 899 2.81 32.07 -11.32
N ASN A 900 4.08 31.91 -10.90
CA ASN A 900 4.67 32.38 -9.65
C ASN A 900 4.09 31.79 -8.35
N GLY A 901 4.70 30.69 -7.87
CA GLY A 901 4.88 30.44 -6.43
C GLY A 901 3.64 30.08 -5.59
N ALA A 902 2.61 29.49 -6.20
CA ALA A 902 1.46 28.92 -5.50
C ALA A 902 1.34 27.43 -5.84
N ARG A 903 0.98 26.59 -4.86
CA ARG A 903 0.75 25.15 -5.08
C ARG A 903 -0.64 24.95 -5.66
N GLU A 904 -0.73 24.71 -6.96
CA GLU A 904 -1.99 24.74 -7.70
C GLU A 904 -2.35 23.39 -8.31
N GLY A 905 -3.61 22.99 -8.16
CA GLY A 905 -4.08 21.64 -8.52
C GLY A 905 -5.56 21.58 -8.95
N HIS A 906 -5.98 20.41 -9.43
CA HIS A 906 -7.36 20.07 -9.79
C HIS A 906 -8.14 21.16 -10.57
N PRO A 907 -7.69 21.58 -11.77
CA PRO A 907 -8.44 22.53 -12.59
C PRO A 907 -9.86 22.03 -12.92
N CYS A 908 -10.83 22.93 -12.87
CA CYS A 908 -12.17 22.72 -13.41
C CYS A 908 -12.64 23.97 -14.15
N TRP A 909 -12.84 23.85 -15.46
CA TRP A 909 -13.53 24.89 -16.21
C TRP A 909 -15.00 25.00 -15.77
N PHE A 910 -15.51 26.23 -15.77
CA PHE A 910 -16.92 26.59 -15.86
C PHE A 910 -17.48 26.11 -17.19
#